data_AF-A0A1A6FW61-F1
#
_entry.id   AF-A0A1A6FW61-F1
#
_cell.length_a   1.000
_cell.length_b   1.000
_cell.length_c   1.000
_cell.angle_alpha   90.00
_cell.angle_beta   90.00
_cell.angle_gamma   90.00
#
_symmetry.space_group_name_H-M   'P 1'
#
loop_
_entity.id
_entity.type
_entity.pdbx_description
1 polymer ?
#
loop_
_entity_poly.entity_id
_entity_poly.type
_entity_poly.pdbx_seq_one_letter_code
_entity_poly.pdbx_strand_id
1 'polypeptide(L)'
;MSAEAADREAATSGRPCTPPQTCWFEFLLEESLLEKHLRKACPVNEQNQVQPPPDNKRNRILKLLALKVAAHLKWDLDILEKSLSVPVLNMLLNELLCISKVPPGTKHVDMDLAALPPTTAMAVLLYNRWAIRTIVQSSFPVKQAKPGPPQLNIGSLSLHCTIDEKRLAGYCQACDVLVPSSDNNSQQLTPYSHVHICLRSGSYQEVVQIFIEDNLAFTLPVQFRQSVLRELLQKAQQGNEALDEICFKVCACNTVRDILEGRTISVQFNQLFLRPNKEKIDFLLEVCSRSINVEKASDSLKENMAAFLKSVCLGLEDLQYVFMISSHELFITLLRDEERKLLVDQMRKRSPRVNLCIKPVTSFYDIPASASVNIGQLEHQLILSVDPWRIRQILIELHGMTSERQFWTVSNKLFAACLELVTEFSPKLRQVMLNEMLLLDIHTHEAGMGQSGERPPSDLISRVRGYLEMRLPVPAFLLQSNPYVKLGQLLAATCKELPGPKESRRTAKDLWEVVVQICSVSNQHKRGNDGRVSLIKQRESTLGIMYRYVSLRTTGFDYYFITLCEASQCSATNQHSAALHYYLQAGAVCSDFFNKAVPPDVYTDQVAILCQFLREIDYKTAFKSLQEQNSHDAMDSYYDYIWDIKAIGQTELNASNPEEVLQLAAQRRKKKFLQAMAKLYF
;
A
#
# COMPACT_ATOMS: atom_id res chain seq x y z
N MET A 1 54.23 17.97 58.00
CA MET A 1 53.16 18.92 58.38
C MET A 1 52.05 18.07 58.96
N SER A 2 52.17 17.57 60.18
CA SER A 2 52.46 18.31 61.44
C SER A 2 51.32 19.31 61.66
N ALA A 3 50.31 18.95 62.47
CA ALA A 3 50.23 19.23 63.92
C ALA A 3 49.89 20.72 64.13
N GLU A 4 48.84 21.11 64.85
CA GLU A 4 48.54 20.98 66.29
C GLU A 4 47.08 21.49 66.53
N ALA A 5 46.39 21.33 67.66
CA ALA A 5 46.50 20.43 68.81
C ALA A 5 45.21 20.52 69.68
N ALA A 6 44.88 19.43 70.40
CA ALA A 6 44.40 19.40 71.79
C ALA A 6 43.03 20.05 72.17
N ASP A 7 42.26 19.56 73.16
CA ASP A 7 42.37 18.33 73.98
C ASP A 7 41.02 18.00 74.66
N ARG A 8 40.84 16.73 75.07
CA ARG A 8 40.04 16.27 76.26
C ARG A 8 38.51 16.60 76.35
N GLU A 9 37.67 15.84 77.06
CA GLU A 9 37.79 14.55 77.77
C GLU A 9 36.40 13.84 77.85
N ALA A 10 36.43 12.53 78.10
CA ALA A 10 35.39 11.70 78.72
C ALA A 10 33.89 11.87 78.34
N ALA A 11 33.39 10.93 77.52
CA ALA A 11 31.98 10.53 77.54
C ALA A 11 31.86 8.99 77.54
N THR A 12 31.47 8.43 78.68
CA THR A 12 31.22 6.99 78.86
C THR A 12 29.98 6.55 78.07
N SER A 13 30.17 5.98 76.88
CA SER A 13 29.07 5.41 76.08
C SER A 13 28.58 4.09 76.68
N GLY A 14 27.63 4.18 77.62
CA GLY A 14 26.84 3.04 78.05
C GLY A 14 26.10 2.39 76.87
N ARG A 15 25.85 1.08 76.98
CA ARG A 15 25.09 0.30 75.98
C ARG A 15 23.76 1.00 75.64
N PRO A 16 23.36 1.10 74.35
CA PRO A 16 21.98 1.37 74.01
C PRO A 16 21.09 0.28 74.62
N CYS A 17 20.17 0.65 75.49
CA CYS A 17 19.27 -0.29 76.13
C CYS A 17 18.44 -1.03 75.06
N THR A 18 18.46 -2.37 75.11
CA THR A 18 17.44 -3.18 74.45
C THR A 18 16.05 -2.68 74.85
N PRO A 19 15.14 -2.38 73.90
CA PRO A 19 13.75 -2.16 74.25
C PRO A 19 13.22 -3.44 74.91
N PRO A 20 12.30 -3.33 75.89
CA PRO A 20 11.79 -4.51 76.58
C PRO A 20 11.12 -5.45 75.57
N GLN A 21 11.56 -6.71 75.57
CA GLN A 21 10.84 -7.77 74.87
C GLN A 21 9.54 -8.02 75.63
N THR A 22 8.45 -7.35 75.22
CA THR A 22 7.09 -7.73 75.66
C THR A 22 6.87 -9.18 75.26
N CYS A 23 6.93 -10.06 76.26
CA CYS A 23 6.82 -11.48 76.04
C CYS A 23 5.39 -11.78 75.59
N TRP A 24 5.23 -12.59 74.53
CA TRP A 24 3.92 -12.95 73.95
C TRP A 24 2.87 -13.47 74.95
N PHE A 25 3.29 -13.84 76.16
CA PHE A 25 2.46 -14.24 77.28
C PHE A 25 1.61 -13.08 77.86
N GLU A 26 2.03 -11.82 77.74
CA GLU A 26 1.28 -10.66 78.27
C GLU A 26 -0.05 -10.44 77.51
N PHE A 27 -0.11 -10.78 76.21
CA PHE A 27 -1.35 -10.75 75.42
C PHE A 27 -2.39 -11.81 75.84
N LEU A 28 -2.02 -12.79 76.66
CA LEU A 28 -2.97 -13.76 77.26
C LEU A 28 -3.59 -13.24 78.56
N LEU A 29 -3.10 -12.13 79.12
CA LEU A 29 -3.55 -11.55 80.38
C LEU A 29 -4.37 -10.26 80.18
N GLU A 30 -4.11 -9.47 79.14
CA GLU A 30 -4.91 -8.29 78.78
C GLU A 30 -5.29 -8.26 77.30
N GLU A 31 -6.59 -8.43 77.02
CA GLU A 31 -7.16 -8.45 75.65
C GLU A 31 -6.98 -7.11 74.92
N SER A 32 -6.92 -5.99 75.65
CA SER A 32 -6.75 -4.64 75.08
C SER A 32 -5.35 -4.34 74.52
N LEU A 33 -4.33 -5.10 74.92
CA LEU A 33 -2.97 -4.95 74.39
C LEU A 33 -2.84 -5.52 72.97
N LEU A 34 -3.62 -6.56 72.64
CA LEU A 34 -3.65 -7.17 71.32
C LEU A 34 -4.20 -6.20 70.27
N GLU A 35 -5.28 -5.48 70.58
CA GLU A 35 -5.83 -4.41 69.73
C GLU A 35 -4.82 -3.29 69.45
N LYS A 36 -4.05 -2.86 70.47
CA LYS A 36 -3.01 -1.85 70.29
C LYS A 36 -1.82 -2.35 69.46
N HIS A 37 -1.48 -3.64 69.56
CA HIS A 37 -0.39 -4.23 68.78
C HIS A 37 -0.77 -4.42 67.31
N LEU A 38 -2.00 -4.86 67.03
CA LEU A 38 -2.53 -5.04 65.66
C LEU A 38 -2.68 -3.73 64.87
N ARG A 39 -2.71 -2.57 65.54
CA ARG A 39 -2.69 -1.24 64.88
C ARG A 39 -1.28 -0.77 64.48
N LYS A 40 -0.24 -1.57 64.73
CA LYS A 40 1.17 -1.24 64.39
C LYS A 40 1.60 -1.95 63.11
N ALA A 41 2.38 -1.28 62.26
CA ALA A 41 2.78 -1.81 60.96
C ALA A 41 3.75 -3.01 61.11
N CYS A 42 3.39 -4.14 60.47
CA CYS A 42 4.12 -5.42 60.39
C CYS A 42 4.44 -6.13 61.73
N PRO A 43 3.64 -7.13 62.15
CA PRO A 43 3.86 -7.91 63.38
C PRO A 43 4.52 -9.30 63.19
N VAL A 44 5.08 -9.63 62.02
CA VAL A 44 5.66 -10.97 61.76
C VAL A 44 7.08 -10.86 61.18
N ASN A 45 8.03 -11.54 61.84
CA ASN A 45 9.46 -11.50 61.52
C ASN A 45 9.80 -12.42 60.33
N GLU A 46 10.73 -11.99 59.47
CA GLU A 46 11.09 -12.69 58.23
C GLU A 46 11.94 -13.95 58.50
N GLN A 47 11.32 -15.14 58.48
CA GLN A 47 12.01 -16.40 58.26
C GLN A 47 11.26 -17.26 57.25
N ASN A 48 11.49 -16.98 55.96
CA ASN A 48 11.01 -17.78 54.83
C ASN A 48 11.73 -19.13 54.77
N GLN A 49 11.36 -20.08 55.62
CA GLN A 49 11.73 -21.50 55.45
C GLN A 49 10.52 -22.32 55.01
N VAL A 50 10.67 -22.96 53.86
CA VAL A 50 9.73 -23.93 53.31
C VAL A 50 9.83 -25.21 54.13
N GLN A 51 8.69 -25.64 54.70
CA GLN A 51 8.52 -26.76 55.65
C GLN A 51 9.10 -26.56 57.07
N PRO A 52 8.25 -26.47 58.11
CA PRO A 52 8.67 -26.66 59.50
C PRO A 52 8.77 -28.17 59.85
N PRO A 53 9.71 -28.58 60.72
CA PRO A 53 9.78 -29.95 61.22
C PRO A 53 8.57 -30.28 62.12
N PRO A 54 8.20 -31.57 62.25
CA PRO A 54 7.08 -31.99 63.09
C PRO A 54 7.33 -31.71 64.58
N ASP A 55 6.26 -31.35 65.29
CA ASP A 55 6.15 -31.31 66.76
C ASP A 55 7.16 -30.48 67.56
N ASN A 56 7.28 -29.19 67.23
CA ASN A 56 7.68 -28.20 68.24
C ASN A 56 6.44 -27.57 68.90
N LYS A 57 6.20 -27.86 70.20
CA LYS A 57 5.03 -27.36 70.97
C LYS A 57 4.83 -25.84 70.84
N ARG A 58 5.92 -25.08 70.73
CA ARG A 58 5.92 -23.62 70.53
C ARG A 58 5.24 -23.20 69.22
N ASN A 59 5.49 -23.92 68.12
CA ASN A 59 4.88 -23.63 66.83
C ASN A 59 3.37 -23.93 66.84
N ARG A 60 2.95 -25.01 67.51
CA ARG A 60 1.52 -25.34 67.66
C ARG A 60 0.75 -24.28 68.44
N ILE A 61 1.35 -23.72 69.50
CA ILE A 61 0.77 -22.60 70.26
C ILE A 61 0.68 -21.33 69.42
N LEU A 62 1.74 -20.99 68.67
CA LEU A 62 1.75 -19.81 67.79
C LEU A 62 0.71 -19.91 66.66
N LYS A 63 0.57 -21.08 66.03
CA LYS A 63 -0.48 -21.33 65.03
C LYS A 63 -1.89 -21.23 65.64
N LEU A 64 -2.13 -21.86 66.79
CA LEU A 64 -3.41 -21.74 67.51
C LEU A 64 -3.75 -20.29 67.89
N LEU A 65 -2.75 -19.48 68.23
CA LEU A 65 -2.93 -18.05 68.49
C LEU A 65 -3.27 -17.29 67.20
N ALA A 66 -2.57 -17.56 66.10
CA ALA A 66 -2.87 -16.96 64.79
C ALA A 66 -4.31 -17.29 64.32
N LEU A 67 -4.78 -18.52 64.55
CA LEU A 67 -6.15 -18.93 64.27
C LEU A 67 -7.19 -18.23 65.17
N LYS A 68 -6.86 -18.00 66.45
CA LYS A 68 -7.71 -17.19 67.35
C LYS A 68 -7.80 -15.73 66.89
N VAL A 69 -6.68 -15.15 66.44
CA VAL A 69 -6.65 -13.79 65.87
C VAL A 69 -7.47 -13.74 64.57
N ALA A 70 -7.33 -14.73 63.67
CA ALA A 70 -8.13 -14.80 62.44
C ALA A 70 -9.63 -14.98 62.72
N ALA A 71 -10.00 -15.74 63.76
CA ALA A 71 -11.39 -15.86 64.22
C ALA A 71 -11.92 -14.54 64.82
N HIS A 72 -11.10 -13.79 65.56
CA HIS A 72 -11.45 -12.46 66.06
C HIS A 72 -11.64 -11.45 64.91
N LEU A 73 -10.82 -11.56 63.85
CA LEU A 73 -10.99 -10.85 62.57
C LEU A 73 -12.10 -11.44 61.68
N LYS A 74 -12.97 -12.31 62.21
CA LYS A 74 -14.14 -12.90 61.55
C LYS A 74 -13.85 -13.63 60.22
N TRP A 75 -12.62 -14.09 60.02
CA TRP A 75 -12.16 -14.71 58.77
C TRP A 75 -12.31 -13.82 57.51
N ASP A 76 -12.14 -12.51 57.68
CA ASP A 76 -12.15 -11.57 56.55
C ASP A 76 -10.93 -11.78 55.62
N LEU A 77 -11.19 -12.37 54.45
CA LEU A 77 -10.17 -12.66 53.44
C LEU A 77 -9.54 -11.38 52.84
N ASP A 78 -10.25 -10.25 52.78
CA ASP A 78 -9.72 -9.00 52.23
C ASP A 78 -8.70 -8.35 53.19
N ILE A 79 -8.85 -8.55 54.50
CA ILE A 79 -7.86 -8.15 55.51
C ILE A 79 -6.68 -9.13 55.50
N LEU A 80 -6.94 -10.43 55.43
CA LEU A 80 -5.90 -11.46 55.46
C LEU A 80 -5.01 -11.44 54.21
N GLU A 81 -5.58 -11.32 53.01
CA GLU A 81 -4.81 -11.23 51.74
C GLU A 81 -3.93 -9.97 51.64
N LYS A 82 -4.29 -8.88 52.33
CA LYS A 82 -3.50 -7.62 52.35
C LYS A 82 -2.44 -7.58 53.44
N SER A 83 -2.62 -8.33 54.53
CA SER A 83 -1.74 -8.29 55.71
C SER A 83 -0.76 -9.46 55.81
N LEU A 84 -1.01 -10.55 55.08
CA LEU A 84 -0.19 -11.76 55.10
C LEU A 84 0.27 -12.12 53.68
N SER A 85 1.50 -12.62 53.55
CA SER A 85 1.98 -13.17 52.29
C SER A 85 1.27 -14.49 51.94
N VAL A 86 1.13 -14.78 50.65
CA VAL A 86 0.44 -15.98 50.13
C VAL A 86 0.90 -17.28 50.82
N PRO A 87 2.20 -17.54 51.08
CA PRO A 87 2.64 -18.75 51.79
C PRO A 87 2.18 -18.80 53.26
N VAL A 88 2.13 -17.67 53.95
CA VAL A 88 1.71 -17.59 55.36
C VAL A 88 0.19 -17.76 55.48
N LEU A 89 -0.58 -17.18 54.55
CA LEU A 89 -2.03 -17.36 54.50
C LEU A 89 -2.41 -18.81 54.12
N ASN A 90 -1.68 -19.43 53.19
CA ASN A 90 -1.82 -20.85 52.88
C ASN A 90 -1.56 -21.74 54.12
N MET A 91 -0.50 -21.44 54.89
CA MET A 91 -0.14 -22.18 56.10
C MET A 91 -1.22 -22.05 57.20
N LEU A 92 -1.79 -20.85 57.37
CA LEU A 92 -2.86 -20.59 58.32
C LEU A 92 -4.15 -21.35 57.97
N LEU A 93 -4.56 -21.32 56.70
CA LEU A 93 -5.79 -21.99 56.27
C LEU A 93 -5.64 -23.53 56.23
N ASN A 94 -4.46 -24.07 55.92
CA ASN A 94 -4.21 -25.50 56.06
C ASN A 94 -4.30 -25.96 57.53
N GLU A 95 -3.81 -25.18 58.49
CA GLU A 95 -3.95 -25.51 59.91
C GLU A 95 -5.43 -25.48 60.37
N LEU A 96 -6.24 -24.57 59.81
CA LEU A 96 -7.69 -24.55 60.03
C LEU A 96 -8.36 -25.85 59.53
N LEU A 97 -7.96 -26.37 58.37
CA LEU A 97 -8.44 -27.65 57.84
C LEU A 97 -8.03 -28.83 58.74
N CYS A 98 -6.79 -28.83 59.25
CA CYS A 98 -6.33 -29.85 60.20
C CYS A 98 -7.13 -29.83 61.53
N ILE A 99 -7.43 -28.65 62.08
CA ILE A 99 -8.15 -28.52 63.36
C ILE A 99 -9.64 -28.81 63.23
N SER A 100 -10.24 -28.51 62.07
CA SER A 100 -11.62 -28.85 61.75
C SER A 100 -11.84 -30.33 61.42
N LYS A 101 -10.82 -31.19 61.56
CA LYS A 101 -10.90 -32.66 61.39
C LYS A 101 -11.47 -33.08 60.02
N VAL A 102 -11.10 -32.37 58.95
CA VAL A 102 -11.38 -32.84 57.58
C VAL A 102 -10.71 -34.21 57.38
N PRO A 103 -11.39 -35.22 56.80
CA PRO A 103 -10.80 -36.53 56.56
C PRO A 103 -9.52 -36.43 55.72
N PRO A 104 -8.37 -36.97 56.18
CA PRO A 104 -7.13 -36.89 55.44
C PRO A 104 -7.22 -37.78 54.18
N GLY A 105 -7.02 -37.16 52.99
CA GLY A 105 -6.91 -37.87 51.71
C GLY A 105 -8.12 -37.74 50.78
N THR A 106 -9.27 -37.23 51.22
CA THR A 106 -10.39 -36.91 50.32
C THR A 106 -10.15 -35.60 49.58
N LYS A 107 -10.37 -35.57 48.26
CA LYS A 107 -10.34 -34.32 47.50
C LYS A 107 -11.52 -33.45 47.95
N HIS A 108 -11.30 -32.14 48.10
CA HIS A 108 -12.36 -31.19 48.52
C HIS A 108 -13.57 -31.11 47.56
N VAL A 109 -13.47 -31.71 46.36
CA VAL A 109 -14.54 -31.79 45.36
C VAL A 109 -15.50 -32.95 45.62
N ASP A 110 -15.03 -34.01 46.29
CA ASP A 110 -15.78 -35.26 46.51
C ASP A 110 -16.51 -35.28 47.87
N MET A 111 -16.54 -34.15 48.59
CA MET A 111 -17.12 -34.03 49.93
C MET A 111 -18.54 -33.43 49.88
N ASP A 112 -19.53 -34.18 50.38
CA ASP A 112 -20.88 -33.65 50.57
C ASP A 112 -20.92 -32.62 51.72
N LEU A 113 -21.06 -31.35 51.35
CA LEU A 113 -21.13 -30.22 52.27
C LEU A 113 -22.35 -30.25 53.20
N ALA A 114 -23.43 -30.97 52.84
CA ALA A 114 -24.65 -31.06 53.65
C ALA A 114 -24.53 -32.08 54.81
N ALA A 115 -23.66 -33.09 54.67
CA ALA A 115 -23.43 -34.11 55.69
C ALA A 115 -22.37 -33.73 56.74
N LEU A 116 -21.70 -32.57 56.56
CA LEU A 116 -20.59 -32.12 57.41
C LEU A 116 -21.05 -31.19 58.54
N PRO A 117 -20.39 -31.20 59.71
CA PRO A 117 -20.63 -30.19 60.74
C PRO A 117 -20.34 -28.77 60.20
N PRO A 118 -21.13 -27.75 60.56
CA PRO A 118 -21.05 -26.42 59.94
C PRO A 118 -19.69 -25.72 60.10
N THR A 119 -18.95 -26.06 61.17
CA THR A 119 -17.58 -25.56 61.40
C THR A 119 -16.55 -26.13 60.42
N THR A 120 -16.75 -27.36 59.94
CA THR A 120 -15.84 -28.02 59.00
C THR A 120 -16.17 -27.61 57.55
N ALA A 121 -17.46 -27.49 57.23
CA ALA A 121 -17.93 -26.89 55.99
C ALA A 121 -17.40 -25.45 55.82
N MET A 122 -17.47 -24.61 56.88
CA MET A 122 -16.92 -23.25 56.85
C MET A 122 -15.40 -23.22 56.60
N ALA A 123 -14.63 -24.12 57.21
CA ALA A 123 -13.17 -24.20 56.99
C ALA A 123 -12.82 -24.57 55.54
N VAL A 124 -13.50 -25.57 54.97
CA VAL A 124 -13.32 -25.99 53.56
C VAL A 124 -13.74 -24.88 52.59
N LEU A 125 -14.87 -24.21 52.86
CA LEU A 125 -15.34 -23.08 52.06
C LEU A 125 -14.38 -21.88 52.10
N LEU A 126 -13.82 -21.53 53.26
CA LEU A 126 -12.82 -20.46 53.37
C LEU A 126 -11.55 -20.78 52.58
N TYR A 127 -11.01 -22.00 52.70
CA TYR A 127 -9.83 -22.41 51.95
C TYR A 127 -10.07 -22.38 50.44
N ASN A 128 -11.19 -22.96 49.96
CA ASN A 128 -11.53 -22.97 48.55
C ASN A 128 -11.77 -21.53 48.01
N ARG A 129 -12.42 -20.65 48.78
CA ARG A 129 -12.61 -19.24 48.38
C ARG A 129 -11.27 -18.50 48.27
N TRP A 130 -10.37 -18.67 49.22
CA TRP A 130 -9.03 -18.09 49.16
C TRP A 130 -8.20 -18.66 47.99
N ALA A 131 -8.25 -19.97 47.75
CA ALA A 131 -7.53 -20.62 46.67
C ALA A 131 -7.99 -20.10 45.29
N ILE A 132 -9.31 -20.04 45.07
CA ILE A 132 -9.88 -19.47 43.84
C ILE A 132 -9.52 -17.98 43.70
N ARG A 133 -9.65 -17.17 44.77
CA ARG A 133 -9.26 -15.75 44.75
C ARG A 133 -7.78 -15.57 44.41
N THR A 134 -6.90 -16.37 44.98
CA THR A 134 -5.44 -16.31 44.74
C THR A 134 -5.10 -16.69 43.30
N ILE A 135 -5.70 -17.78 42.78
CA ILE A 135 -5.50 -18.21 41.39
C ILE A 135 -5.98 -17.12 40.42
N VAL A 136 -7.18 -16.57 40.65
CA VAL A 136 -7.76 -15.50 39.83
C VAL A 136 -6.94 -14.20 39.92
N GLN A 137 -6.50 -13.78 41.11
CA GLN A 137 -5.62 -12.62 41.27
C GLN A 137 -4.25 -12.82 40.59
N SER A 138 -3.71 -14.05 40.59
CA SER A 138 -2.43 -14.37 39.95
C SER A 138 -2.48 -14.34 38.42
N SER A 139 -3.66 -14.55 37.81
CA SER A 139 -3.86 -14.46 36.37
C SER A 139 -4.35 -13.09 35.89
N PHE A 140 -4.74 -12.18 36.78
CA PHE A 140 -5.13 -10.82 36.42
C PHE A 140 -3.89 -9.95 36.07
N PRO A 141 -3.87 -9.28 34.90
CA PRO A 141 -2.79 -8.36 34.52
C PRO A 141 -2.90 -7.01 35.25
N VAL A 142 -2.75 -7.03 36.58
CA VAL A 142 -2.70 -5.81 37.40
C VAL A 142 -1.39 -5.09 37.11
N LYS A 143 -1.48 -3.79 36.81
CA LYS A 143 -0.30 -2.93 36.59
C LYS A 143 0.57 -2.93 37.84
N GLN A 144 1.69 -3.64 37.80
CA GLN A 144 2.66 -3.64 38.88
C GLN A 144 3.19 -2.23 39.13
N ALA A 145 3.42 -1.89 40.39
CA ALA A 145 4.12 -0.67 40.76
C ALA A 145 5.53 -0.73 40.15
N LYS A 146 5.87 0.18 39.24
CA LYS A 146 7.23 0.29 38.72
C LYS A 146 8.16 0.60 39.90
N PRO A 147 9.16 -0.24 40.21
CA PRO A 147 10.13 0.12 41.23
C PRO A 147 10.87 1.37 40.77
N GLY A 148 10.81 2.43 41.58
CA GLY A 148 11.69 3.57 41.44
C GLY A 148 13.12 3.22 41.85
N PRO A 149 14.05 4.21 41.89
CA PRO A 149 15.34 4.01 42.54
C PRO A 149 15.14 3.50 43.98
N PRO A 150 16.05 2.67 44.51
CA PRO A 150 15.86 2.00 45.80
C PRO A 150 15.79 3.01 46.95
N GLN A 151 14.57 3.33 47.36
CA GLN A 151 14.27 4.13 48.55
C GLN A 151 13.26 3.37 49.42
N LEU A 152 13.38 3.55 50.74
CA LEU A 152 12.50 2.95 51.74
C LEU A 152 11.08 3.53 51.57
N ASN A 153 10.17 2.75 50.99
CA ASN A 153 8.79 3.18 50.74
C ASN A 153 8.04 3.42 52.07
N ILE A 154 7.75 4.68 52.35
CA ILE A 154 6.81 5.10 53.39
C ILE A 154 5.39 4.97 52.81
N GLY A 155 4.60 4.05 53.35
CA GLY A 155 3.28 3.70 52.79
C GLY A 155 2.23 4.80 52.95
N SER A 156 1.58 5.15 51.83
CA SER A 156 0.39 6.01 51.83
C SER A 156 -0.88 5.22 52.22
N LEU A 157 -1.57 5.65 53.27
CA LEU A 157 -2.93 5.22 53.57
C LEU A 157 -3.94 5.92 52.63
N SER A 158 -4.84 5.17 52.01
CA SER A 158 -6.18 5.66 51.65
C SER A 158 -7.22 4.56 51.55
N LEU A 159 -8.49 4.97 51.68
CA LEU A 159 -9.62 4.15 52.09
C LEU A 159 -10.37 3.44 50.94
N HIS A 160 -11.00 2.32 51.31
CA HIS A 160 -12.31 1.81 50.84
C HIS A 160 -12.45 1.36 49.37
N CYS A 161 -12.96 0.13 49.21
CA CYS A 161 -13.44 -0.39 47.95
C CYS A 161 -14.96 -0.17 47.84
N THR A 162 -15.39 0.73 46.98
CA THR A 162 -16.76 0.71 46.45
C THR A 162 -16.84 -0.38 45.38
N ILE A 163 -17.78 -1.31 45.53
CA ILE A 163 -18.10 -2.25 44.45
C ILE A 163 -18.81 -1.44 43.37
N ASP A 164 -18.12 -1.18 42.27
CA ASP A 164 -18.72 -0.56 41.09
C ASP A 164 -19.68 -1.57 40.43
N GLU A 165 -20.97 -1.36 40.65
CA GLU A 165 -22.07 -2.15 40.12
C GLU A 165 -22.00 -2.31 38.60
N LYS A 166 -21.53 -1.28 37.88
CA LYS A 166 -21.33 -1.32 36.42
C LYS A 166 -20.22 -2.29 36.02
N ARG A 167 -19.18 -2.39 36.84
CA ARG A 167 -18.05 -3.29 36.62
C ARG A 167 -18.42 -4.73 36.92
N LEU A 168 -19.22 -4.97 37.96
CA LEU A 168 -19.76 -6.30 38.26
C LEU A 168 -20.74 -6.77 37.16
N ALA A 169 -21.65 -5.90 36.73
CA ALA A 169 -22.57 -6.18 35.61
C ALA A 169 -21.81 -6.56 34.32
N GLY A 170 -20.73 -5.83 34.00
CA GLY A 170 -19.86 -6.16 32.85
C GLY A 170 -19.18 -7.54 32.96
N TYR A 171 -18.85 -8.00 34.17
CA TYR A 171 -18.30 -9.35 34.37
C TYR A 171 -19.37 -10.45 34.21
N CYS A 172 -20.59 -10.24 34.72
CA CYS A 172 -21.69 -11.19 34.51
C CYS A 172 -22.02 -11.33 33.01
N GLN A 173 -22.18 -10.21 32.32
CA GLN A 173 -22.49 -10.19 30.88
C GLN A 173 -21.39 -10.84 30.02
N ALA A 174 -20.12 -10.75 30.44
CA ALA A 174 -19.02 -11.46 29.77
C ALA A 174 -19.07 -12.99 29.98
N CYS A 175 -19.61 -13.46 31.11
CA CYS A 175 -19.77 -14.89 31.40
C CYS A 175 -20.97 -15.49 30.67
N ASP A 176 -22.09 -14.76 30.55
CA ASP A 176 -23.28 -15.21 29.81
C ASP A 176 -23.00 -15.43 28.31
N VAL A 177 -22.02 -14.73 27.75
CA VAL A 177 -21.56 -14.94 26.34
C VAL A 177 -20.75 -16.24 26.17
N LEU A 178 -20.21 -16.81 27.26
CA LEU A 178 -19.37 -18.00 27.26
C LEU A 178 -20.14 -19.29 27.59
N VAL A 179 -21.27 -19.20 28.30
CA VAL A 179 -22.10 -20.35 28.67
C VAL A 179 -23.38 -20.37 27.82
N PRO A 180 -23.64 -21.43 27.03
CA PRO A 180 -24.94 -21.58 26.37
C PRO A 180 -25.99 -21.96 27.42
N SER A 181 -26.71 -20.99 27.95
CA SER A 181 -27.83 -21.24 28.87
C SER A 181 -29.02 -21.83 28.10
N SER A 182 -29.59 -22.90 28.65
CA SER A 182 -30.70 -23.65 28.05
C SER A 182 -32.09 -23.06 28.33
N ASP A 183 -32.16 -21.92 29.02
CA ASP A 183 -33.38 -21.44 29.67
C ASP A 183 -33.96 -20.21 28.96
N ASN A 184 -35.05 -20.45 28.24
CA ASN A 184 -35.86 -19.43 27.56
C ASN A 184 -36.63 -18.53 28.54
N ASN A 185 -35.95 -17.68 29.30
CA ASN A 185 -36.58 -16.59 30.06
C ASN A 185 -36.14 -15.22 29.52
N SER A 186 -37.15 -14.41 29.18
CA SER A 186 -37.02 -13.18 28.41
C SER A 186 -36.39 -12.02 29.20
N GLN A 187 -35.07 -12.05 29.36
CA GLN A 187 -34.28 -10.83 29.57
C GLN A 187 -33.93 -10.23 28.20
N GLN A 188 -34.03 -8.91 28.06
CA GLN A 188 -33.72 -8.23 26.80
C GLN A 188 -32.25 -8.46 26.42
N LEU A 189 -32.02 -9.29 25.39
CA LEU A 189 -30.70 -9.50 24.80
C LEU A 189 -30.13 -8.15 24.36
N THR A 190 -29.00 -7.77 24.96
CA THR A 190 -28.33 -6.53 24.58
C THR A 190 -27.91 -6.58 23.10
N PRO A 191 -27.90 -5.45 22.37
CA PRO A 191 -27.48 -5.44 20.96
C PRO A 191 -26.09 -6.07 20.75
N TYR A 192 -25.20 -5.94 21.73
CA TYR A 192 -23.88 -6.57 21.75
C TYR A 192 -23.93 -8.12 21.78
N SER A 193 -24.72 -8.71 22.68
CA SER A 193 -24.87 -10.16 22.76
C SER A 193 -25.60 -10.73 21.54
N HIS A 194 -26.58 -9.99 21.00
CA HIS A 194 -27.32 -10.41 19.80
C HIS A 194 -26.40 -10.52 18.57
N VAL A 195 -25.54 -9.52 18.31
CA VAL A 195 -24.56 -9.56 17.21
C VAL A 195 -23.59 -10.75 17.35
N HIS A 196 -23.12 -11.05 18.56
CA HIS A 196 -22.27 -12.23 18.80
C HIS A 196 -22.98 -13.56 18.53
N ILE A 197 -24.29 -13.66 18.80
CA ILE A 197 -25.09 -14.85 18.49
C ILE A 197 -25.24 -14.98 16.97
N CYS A 198 -25.61 -13.92 16.26
CA CYS A 198 -25.75 -13.92 14.79
C CYS A 198 -24.42 -14.27 14.07
N LEU A 199 -23.28 -13.84 14.61
CA LEU A 199 -21.94 -14.18 14.08
C LEU A 199 -21.56 -15.66 14.30
N ARG A 200 -22.08 -16.31 15.35
CA ARG A 200 -21.91 -17.75 15.59
C ARG A 200 -22.89 -18.61 14.79
N SER A 201 -24.13 -18.14 14.59
CA SER A 201 -25.14 -18.86 13.80
C SER A 201 -24.93 -18.76 12.28
N GLY A 202 -24.17 -17.75 11.83
CA GLY A 202 -24.00 -17.45 10.40
C GLY A 202 -25.12 -16.57 9.82
N SER A 203 -26.01 -16.02 10.66
CA SER A 203 -27.11 -15.13 10.27
C SER A 203 -26.63 -13.71 9.94
N TYR A 204 -25.70 -13.55 9.00
CA TYR A 204 -25.04 -12.26 8.76
C TYR A 204 -25.96 -11.15 8.25
N GLN A 205 -27.13 -11.47 7.67
CA GLN A 205 -28.14 -10.48 7.28
C GLN A 205 -28.78 -9.77 8.49
N GLU A 206 -28.95 -10.48 9.61
CA GLU A 206 -29.47 -9.90 10.86
C GLU A 206 -28.48 -8.87 11.43
N VAL A 207 -27.17 -9.14 11.32
CA VAL A 207 -26.10 -8.20 11.74
C VAL A 207 -26.20 -6.88 10.96
N VAL A 208 -26.48 -6.94 9.66
CA VAL A 208 -26.69 -5.74 8.82
C VAL A 208 -27.89 -4.95 9.31
N GLN A 209 -29.04 -5.61 9.55
CA GLN A 209 -30.25 -4.95 10.04
C GLN A 209 -30.02 -4.28 11.41
N ILE A 210 -29.36 -4.96 12.36
CA ILE A 210 -29.00 -4.40 13.68
C ILE A 210 -28.11 -3.16 13.51
N PHE A 211 -27.17 -3.16 12.56
CA PHE A 211 -26.29 -2.02 12.34
C PHE A 211 -27.02 -0.83 11.72
N ILE A 212 -28.03 -1.06 10.86
CA ILE A 212 -28.91 0.00 10.32
C ILE A 212 -29.78 0.60 11.44
N GLU A 213 -30.38 -0.22 12.28
CA GLU A 213 -31.20 0.25 13.40
C GLU A 213 -30.37 1.04 14.43
N ASP A 214 -29.17 0.54 14.77
CA ASP A 214 -28.27 1.25 15.69
C ASP A 214 -27.59 2.48 15.08
N ASN A 215 -27.72 2.73 13.77
CA ASN A 215 -27.31 4.03 13.20
C ASN A 215 -28.18 5.17 13.74
N LEU A 216 -29.44 4.90 14.12
CA LEU A 216 -30.33 5.85 14.80
C LEU A 216 -30.15 5.85 16.33
N ALA A 217 -29.84 4.70 16.93
CA ALA A 217 -29.84 4.55 18.40
C ALA A 217 -28.53 4.94 19.09
N PHE A 218 -27.39 4.92 18.38
CA PHE A 218 -26.07 5.29 18.92
C PHE A 218 -25.61 4.45 20.14
N THR A 219 -26.02 3.19 20.22
CA THR A 219 -25.76 2.30 21.37
C THR A 219 -24.50 1.43 21.23
N LEU A 220 -24.14 0.93 20.03
CA LEU A 220 -22.97 0.06 19.87
C LEU A 220 -21.66 0.87 19.79
N PRO A 221 -20.62 0.48 20.53
CA PRO A 221 -19.29 1.08 20.39
C PRO A 221 -18.72 0.90 18.98
N VAL A 222 -18.19 1.99 18.42
CA VAL A 222 -17.52 2.04 17.10
C VAL A 222 -16.43 0.96 16.97
N GLN A 223 -15.63 0.76 18.03
CA GLN A 223 -14.53 -0.21 18.04
C GLN A 223 -15.03 -1.65 17.86
N PHE A 224 -16.23 -1.96 18.37
CA PHE A 224 -16.87 -3.26 18.19
C PHE A 224 -17.34 -3.44 16.74
N ARG A 225 -18.07 -2.47 16.18
CA ARG A 225 -18.47 -2.44 14.75
C ARG A 225 -17.29 -2.65 13.79
N GLN A 226 -16.16 -1.98 14.06
CA GLN A 226 -14.93 -2.13 13.29
C GLN A 226 -14.29 -3.50 13.48
N SER A 227 -14.36 -4.09 14.68
CA SER A 227 -13.85 -5.45 14.93
C SER A 227 -14.65 -6.51 14.17
N VAL A 228 -15.99 -6.40 14.16
CA VAL A 228 -16.87 -7.27 13.38
C VAL A 228 -16.56 -7.18 11.89
N LEU A 229 -16.41 -5.97 11.34
CA LEU A 229 -16.04 -5.79 9.94
C LEU A 229 -14.66 -6.40 9.61
N ARG A 230 -13.67 -6.28 10.50
CA ARG A 230 -12.35 -6.93 10.32
C ARG A 230 -12.44 -8.45 10.32
N GLU A 231 -13.24 -9.03 11.23
CA GLU A 231 -13.46 -10.48 11.29
C GLU A 231 -14.14 -11.01 10.00
N LEU A 232 -15.18 -10.32 9.53
CA LEU A 232 -15.88 -10.68 8.30
C LEU A 232 -14.97 -10.57 7.06
N LEU A 233 -14.20 -9.48 6.94
CA LEU A 233 -13.23 -9.31 5.85
C LEU A 233 -12.13 -10.39 5.88
N GLN A 234 -11.67 -10.78 7.07
CA GLN A 234 -10.69 -11.88 7.21
C GLN A 234 -11.30 -13.23 6.77
N LYS A 235 -12.55 -13.50 7.14
CA LYS A 235 -13.30 -14.71 6.69
C LYS A 235 -13.57 -14.71 5.18
N ALA A 236 -13.85 -13.56 4.57
CA ALA A 236 -14.01 -13.43 3.13
C ALA A 236 -12.69 -13.69 2.38
N GLN A 237 -11.59 -13.07 2.83
CA GLN A 237 -10.23 -13.28 2.29
C GLN A 237 -9.74 -14.74 2.42
N GLN A 238 -10.33 -15.54 3.31
CA GLN A 238 -10.06 -16.98 3.44
C GLN A 238 -10.80 -17.86 2.40
N GLY A 239 -11.55 -17.26 1.47
CA GLY A 239 -12.13 -17.95 0.31
C GLY A 239 -13.66 -18.11 0.33
N ASN A 240 -14.38 -17.30 1.11
CA ASN A 240 -15.85 -17.32 1.14
C ASN A 240 -16.44 -16.07 0.46
N GLU A 241 -16.58 -16.15 -0.87
CA GLU A 241 -17.08 -15.05 -1.72
C GLU A 241 -18.49 -14.58 -1.34
N ALA A 242 -19.33 -15.45 -0.78
CA ALA A 242 -20.67 -15.07 -0.30
C ALA A 242 -20.63 -14.06 0.87
N LEU A 243 -19.48 -13.91 1.54
CA LEU A 243 -19.28 -12.88 2.55
C LEU A 243 -18.91 -11.52 1.96
N ASP A 244 -18.45 -11.39 0.71
CA ASP A 244 -18.03 -10.10 0.16
C ASP A 244 -19.19 -9.10 0.03
N GLU A 245 -20.37 -9.58 -0.37
CA GLU A 245 -21.59 -8.76 -0.42
C GLU A 245 -21.97 -8.28 0.99
N ILE A 246 -21.87 -9.15 2.00
CA ILE A 246 -22.18 -8.79 3.39
C ILE A 246 -21.11 -7.89 4.00
N CYS A 247 -19.83 -8.09 3.66
CA CYS A 247 -18.74 -7.21 4.03
C CYS A 247 -18.95 -5.80 3.46
N PHE A 248 -19.41 -5.67 2.21
CA PHE A 248 -19.84 -4.39 1.67
C PHE A 248 -21.00 -3.79 2.47
N LYS A 249 -22.06 -4.57 2.74
CA LYS A 249 -23.24 -4.07 3.49
C LYS A 249 -22.86 -3.55 4.88
N VAL A 250 -22.07 -4.32 5.65
CA VAL A 250 -21.54 -3.92 6.96
C VAL A 250 -20.59 -2.72 6.83
N CYS A 251 -19.74 -2.67 5.81
CA CYS A 251 -18.85 -1.53 5.56
C CYS A 251 -19.64 -0.25 5.23
N ALA A 252 -20.71 -0.33 4.45
CA ALA A 252 -21.58 0.80 4.15
C ALA A 252 -22.30 1.31 5.42
N CYS A 253 -22.84 0.41 6.26
CA CYS A 253 -23.43 0.77 7.54
C CYS A 253 -22.43 1.49 8.46
N ASN A 254 -21.21 0.94 8.59
CA ASN A 254 -20.14 1.57 9.37
C ASN A 254 -19.68 2.90 8.76
N THR A 255 -19.65 3.04 7.43
CA THR A 255 -19.27 4.29 6.76
C THR A 255 -20.30 5.39 7.03
N VAL A 256 -21.59 5.09 6.84
CA VAL A 256 -22.69 6.01 7.17
C VAL A 256 -22.65 6.39 8.66
N ARG A 257 -22.40 5.42 9.54
CA ARG A 257 -22.22 5.67 10.97
C ARG A 257 -21.07 6.65 11.28
N ASP A 258 -19.93 6.45 10.64
CA ASP A 258 -18.74 7.27 10.80
C ASP A 258 -19.00 8.72 10.31
N ILE A 259 -19.72 8.88 9.20
CA ILE A 259 -20.13 10.19 8.65
C ILE A 259 -21.09 10.93 9.59
N LEU A 260 -22.07 10.25 10.16
CA LEU A 260 -22.99 10.85 11.14
C LEU A 260 -22.25 11.35 12.39
N GLU A 261 -21.23 10.64 12.83
CA GLU A 261 -20.35 11.07 13.93
C GLU A 261 -19.26 12.09 13.52
N GLY A 262 -19.22 12.51 12.25
CA GLY A 262 -18.21 13.46 11.74
C GLY A 262 -16.79 12.90 11.63
N ARG A 263 -16.65 11.56 11.54
CA ARG A 263 -15.38 10.85 11.39
C ARG A 263 -15.05 10.59 9.91
N THR A 264 -13.78 10.32 9.63
CA THR A 264 -13.27 10.11 8.26
C THR A 264 -13.73 8.78 7.67
N ILE A 265 -14.05 8.77 6.37
CA ILE A 265 -14.40 7.57 5.60
C ILE A 265 -13.20 6.59 5.59
N SER A 266 -13.46 5.31 5.85
CA SER A 266 -12.44 4.27 5.89
C SER A 266 -12.00 3.81 4.49
N VAL A 267 -10.71 3.46 4.33
CA VAL A 267 -10.14 3.05 3.03
C VAL A 267 -10.84 1.81 2.43
N GLN A 268 -11.37 0.92 3.26
CA GLN A 268 -12.10 -0.28 2.84
C GLN A 268 -13.37 0.07 2.04
N PHE A 269 -14.05 1.17 2.38
CA PHE A 269 -15.21 1.64 1.61
C PHE A 269 -14.77 1.99 0.19
N ASN A 270 -13.73 2.81 0.04
CA ASN A 270 -13.20 3.21 -1.27
C ASN A 270 -12.71 2.01 -2.10
N GLN A 271 -12.14 0.98 -1.46
CA GLN A 271 -11.74 -0.27 -2.14
C GLN A 271 -12.96 -1.06 -2.66
N LEU A 272 -13.98 -1.28 -1.82
CA LEU A 272 -15.18 -2.05 -2.20
C LEU A 272 -16.11 -1.27 -3.15
N PHE A 273 -16.00 0.05 -3.18
CA PHE A 273 -16.80 0.98 -3.98
C PHE A 273 -16.07 1.50 -5.24
N LEU A 274 -14.81 1.10 -5.48
CA LEU A 274 -14.03 1.50 -6.66
C LEU A 274 -14.71 1.14 -7.99
N ARG A 275 -15.43 0.02 -8.01
CA ARG A 275 -16.34 -0.39 -9.09
C ARG A 275 -17.71 -0.71 -8.48
N PRO A 276 -18.61 0.27 -8.38
CA PRO A 276 -19.96 0.03 -7.87
C PRO A 276 -20.80 -0.70 -8.92
N ASN A 277 -21.73 -1.53 -8.45
CA ASN A 277 -22.84 -2.02 -9.26
C ASN A 277 -24.13 -1.32 -8.79
N LYS A 278 -25.23 -1.53 -9.51
CA LYS A 278 -26.52 -0.91 -9.16
C LYS A 278 -26.94 -1.21 -7.71
N GLU A 279 -26.87 -2.48 -7.31
CA GLU A 279 -27.29 -2.98 -5.99
C GLU A 279 -26.49 -2.36 -4.83
N LYS A 280 -25.18 -2.14 -4.99
CA LYS A 280 -24.33 -1.45 -4.01
C LYS A 280 -24.74 0.01 -3.80
N ILE A 281 -25.14 0.70 -4.87
CA ILE A 281 -25.65 2.08 -4.78
C ILE A 281 -27.03 2.09 -4.14
N ASP A 282 -27.95 1.23 -4.60
CA ASP A 282 -29.32 1.14 -4.07
C ASP A 282 -29.29 0.83 -2.56
N PHE A 283 -28.46 -0.12 -2.12
CA PHE A 283 -28.26 -0.42 -0.70
C PHE A 283 -27.61 0.74 0.07
N LEU A 284 -26.63 1.44 -0.49
CA LEU A 284 -26.04 2.62 0.16
C LEU A 284 -27.08 3.72 0.39
N LEU A 285 -27.96 3.96 -0.60
CA LEU A 285 -29.07 4.92 -0.51
C LEU A 285 -30.12 4.47 0.52
N GLU A 286 -30.45 3.18 0.58
CA GLU A 286 -31.33 2.61 1.62
C GLU A 286 -30.76 2.88 3.02
N VAL A 287 -29.48 2.54 3.27
CA VAL A 287 -28.83 2.75 4.57
C VAL A 287 -28.77 4.23 4.92
N CYS A 288 -28.41 5.12 3.99
CA CYS A 288 -28.39 6.56 4.24
C CYS A 288 -29.77 7.09 4.65
N SER A 289 -30.83 6.60 4.00
CA SER A 289 -32.21 7.05 4.23
C SER A 289 -32.78 6.52 5.54
N ARG A 290 -32.50 5.25 5.87
CA ARG A 290 -32.91 4.64 7.14
C ARG A 290 -32.12 5.16 8.35
N SER A 291 -30.92 5.69 8.13
CA SER A 291 -30.05 6.22 9.20
C SER A 291 -30.30 7.70 9.54
N ILE A 292 -31.12 8.44 8.78
CA ILE A 292 -31.46 9.84 9.07
C ILE A 292 -32.97 10.05 9.03
N ASN A 293 -33.55 10.45 10.16
CA ASN A 293 -34.88 11.05 10.17
C ASN A 293 -34.76 12.53 9.74
N VAL A 294 -35.03 12.83 8.47
CA VAL A 294 -34.82 14.17 7.88
C VAL A 294 -35.63 15.27 8.59
N GLU A 295 -36.79 14.95 9.14
CA GLU A 295 -37.63 15.91 9.89
C GLU A 295 -37.04 16.25 11.26
N LYS A 296 -36.43 15.28 11.95
CA LYS A 296 -35.97 15.41 13.36
C LYS A 296 -34.45 15.56 13.52
N ALA A 297 -33.67 15.31 12.47
CA ALA A 297 -32.21 15.40 12.52
C ALA A 297 -31.72 16.85 12.63
N SER A 298 -30.62 17.04 13.37
CA SER A 298 -29.93 18.33 13.44
C SER A 298 -29.32 18.73 12.10
N ASP A 299 -29.16 20.05 11.90
CA ASP A 299 -28.62 20.58 10.64
C ASP A 299 -27.19 20.08 10.36
N SER A 300 -26.39 19.84 11.39
CA SER A 300 -25.06 19.23 11.27
C SER A 300 -25.08 17.81 10.69
N LEU A 301 -26.07 16.98 11.03
CA LEU A 301 -26.20 15.62 10.48
C LEU A 301 -26.65 15.65 9.02
N LYS A 302 -27.54 16.60 8.69
CA LYS A 302 -28.00 16.86 7.31
C LYS A 302 -26.83 17.33 6.44
N GLU A 303 -26.02 18.26 6.94
CA GLU A 303 -24.84 18.78 6.24
C GLU A 303 -23.78 17.69 6.02
N ASN A 304 -23.46 16.89 7.04
CA ASN A 304 -22.51 15.76 6.91
C ASN A 304 -22.96 14.75 5.84
N MET A 305 -24.24 14.39 5.82
CA MET A 305 -24.78 13.48 4.80
C MET A 305 -24.84 14.10 3.41
N ALA A 306 -25.22 15.38 3.30
CA ALA A 306 -25.19 16.11 2.04
C ALA A 306 -23.77 16.19 1.46
N ALA A 307 -22.77 16.45 2.30
CA ALA A 307 -21.36 16.47 1.93
C ALA A 307 -20.86 15.09 1.48
N PHE A 308 -21.26 14.02 2.18
CA PHE A 308 -20.95 12.65 1.77
C PHE A 308 -21.55 12.32 0.39
N LEU A 309 -22.85 12.54 0.19
CA LEU A 309 -23.50 12.22 -1.09
C LEU A 309 -22.92 13.05 -2.25
N LYS A 310 -22.54 14.32 -2.02
CA LYS A 310 -21.76 15.13 -2.99
C LYS A 310 -20.42 14.45 -3.31
N SER A 311 -19.66 14.04 -2.29
CA SER A 311 -18.35 13.39 -2.44
C SER A 311 -18.45 12.06 -3.21
N VAL A 312 -19.47 11.24 -2.92
CA VAL A 312 -19.75 9.99 -3.65
C VAL A 312 -20.01 10.28 -5.12
N CYS A 313 -20.92 11.22 -5.45
CA CYS A 313 -21.17 11.60 -6.84
C CYS A 313 -19.91 12.11 -7.55
N LEU A 314 -19.04 12.87 -6.88
CA LEU A 314 -17.77 13.35 -7.43
C LEU A 314 -16.72 12.23 -7.66
N GLY A 315 -16.88 11.07 -7.05
CA GLY A 315 -16.01 9.90 -7.24
C GLY A 315 -16.42 8.96 -8.39
N LEU A 316 -17.62 9.12 -8.95
CA LEU A 316 -18.16 8.21 -9.97
C LEU A 316 -17.83 8.68 -11.39
N GLU A 317 -17.29 7.77 -12.21
CA GLU A 317 -17.01 8.03 -13.63
C GLU A 317 -18.26 7.86 -14.52
N ASP A 318 -19.12 6.88 -14.22
CA ASP A 318 -20.35 6.64 -14.98
C ASP A 318 -21.48 7.58 -14.51
N LEU A 319 -21.94 8.41 -15.45
CA LEU A 319 -23.02 9.37 -15.25
C LEU A 319 -24.36 8.70 -14.93
N GLN A 320 -24.56 7.43 -15.29
CA GLN A 320 -25.77 6.66 -14.93
C GLN A 320 -25.94 6.54 -13.41
N TYR A 321 -24.87 6.21 -12.68
CA TYR A 321 -24.93 6.11 -11.22
C TYR A 321 -25.08 7.47 -10.55
N VAL A 322 -24.47 8.52 -11.13
CA VAL A 322 -24.67 9.92 -10.69
C VAL A 322 -26.14 10.32 -10.83
N PHE A 323 -26.79 10.00 -11.96
CA PHE A 323 -28.22 10.27 -12.13
C PHE A 323 -29.07 9.52 -11.12
N MET A 324 -28.79 8.22 -10.91
CA MET A 324 -29.50 7.39 -9.95
C MET A 324 -29.46 7.98 -8.53
N ILE A 325 -28.28 8.36 -8.03
CA ILE A 325 -28.13 9.04 -6.74
C ILE A 325 -28.86 10.40 -6.73
N SER A 326 -28.69 11.21 -7.78
CA SER A 326 -29.30 12.55 -7.84
C SER A 326 -30.84 12.55 -7.89
N SER A 327 -31.43 11.44 -8.34
CA SER A 327 -32.87 11.21 -8.43
C SER A 327 -33.49 10.70 -7.12
N HIS A 328 -32.67 10.27 -6.16
CA HIS A 328 -33.14 9.70 -4.90
C HIS A 328 -33.69 10.78 -3.96
N GLU A 329 -34.83 10.52 -3.31
CA GLU A 329 -35.54 11.48 -2.45
C GLU A 329 -34.66 12.14 -1.38
N LEU A 330 -33.82 11.35 -0.70
CA LEU A 330 -32.82 11.84 0.27
C LEU A 330 -31.86 12.89 -0.33
N PHE A 331 -31.44 12.71 -1.59
CA PHE A 331 -30.54 13.64 -2.26
C PHE A 331 -31.26 14.95 -2.63
N ILE A 332 -32.53 14.85 -3.02
CA ILE A 332 -33.40 15.99 -3.36
C ILE A 332 -33.71 16.83 -2.11
N THR A 333 -33.93 16.18 -0.96
CA THR A 333 -34.29 16.85 0.30
C THR A 333 -33.10 17.46 1.05
N LEU A 334 -31.90 16.86 0.95
CA LEU A 334 -30.71 17.35 1.65
C LEU A 334 -29.93 18.44 0.90
N LEU A 335 -30.00 18.51 -0.44
CA LEU A 335 -29.25 19.49 -1.24
C LEU A 335 -30.14 20.58 -1.84
N ARG A 336 -29.66 21.82 -1.84
CA ARG A 336 -30.31 22.94 -2.52
C ARG A 336 -30.24 22.77 -4.04
N ASP A 337 -31.29 23.16 -4.75
CA ASP A 337 -31.38 23.08 -6.23
C ASP A 337 -30.15 23.60 -6.98
N GLU A 338 -29.62 24.76 -6.57
CA GLU A 338 -28.45 25.36 -7.23
C GLU A 338 -27.18 24.50 -7.07
N GLU A 339 -27.01 23.83 -5.92
CA GLU A 339 -25.89 22.92 -5.71
C GLU A 339 -26.05 21.64 -6.54
N ARG A 340 -27.29 21.14 -6.68
CA ARG A 340 -27.60 19.96 -7.53
C ARG A 340 -27.32 20.26 -9.00
N LYS A 341 -27.74 21.43 -9.50
CA LYS A 341 -27.45 21.91 -10.86
C LYS A 341 -25.95 22.03 -11.10
N LEU A 342 -25.22 22.68 -10.18
CA LEU A 342 -23.76 22.85 -10.28
C LEU A 342 -23.03 21.51 -10.30
N LEU A 343 -23.41 20.56 -9.45
CA LEU A 343 -22.81 19.22 -9.42
C LEU A 343 -23.04 18.47 -10.75
N VAL A 344 -24.27 18.45 -11.27
CA VAL A 344 -24.57 17.76 -12.54
C VAL A 344 -23.85 18.42 -13.73
N ASP A 345 -23.71 19.75 -13.74
CA ASP A 345 -22.92 20.47 -14.75
C ASP A 345 -21.42 20.15 -14.64
N GLN A 346 -20.85 20.10 -13.43
CA GLN A 346 -19.45 19.67 -13.22
C GLN A 346 -19.20 18.23 -13.71
N MET A 347 -20.12 17.29 -13.40
CA MET A 347 -19.99 15.90 -13.86
C MET A 347 -20.15 15.77 -15.38
N ARG A 348 -21.05 16.54 -16.00
CA ARG A 348 -21.18 16.59 -17.46
C ARG A 348 -19.95 17.21 -18.14
N LYS A 349 -19.31 18.20 -17.51
CA LYS A 349 -18.07 18.83 -17.99
C LYS A 349 -16.83 17.94 -17.84
N ARG A 350 -16.81 16.99 -16.90
CA ARG A 350 -15.72 16.02 -16.74
C ARG A 350 -15.62 15.06 -17.93
N SER A 351 -16.76 14.63 -18.48
CA SER A 351 -16.84 13.70 -19.62
C SER A 351 -17.70 14.29 -20.76
N PRO A 352 -17.23 15.34 -21.46
CA PRO A 352 -18.04 16.06 -22.43
C PRO A 352 -18.14 15.30 -23.76
N ARG A 353 -19.35 14.88 -24.15
CA ARG A 353 -19.61 14.29 -25.47
C ARG A 353 -19.96 15.37 -26.48
N VAL A 354 -18.97 15.80 -27.28
CA VAL A 354 -19.14 16.77 -28.38
C VAL A 354 -19.24 16.03 -29.71
N ASN A 355 -20.25 16.35 -30.52
CA ASN A 355 -20.36 15.86 -31.89
C ASN A 355 -19.65 16.83 -32.83
N LEU A 356 -18.58 16.39 -33.49
CA LEU A 356 -17.85 17.19 -34.49
C LEU A 356 -18.33 16.85 -35.91
N CYS A 357 -18.36 17.84 -36.80
CA CYS A 357 -18.66 17.60 -38.20
C CYS A 357 -17.44 17.03 -38.92
N ILE A 358 -17.59 15.87 -39.56
CA ILE A 358 -16.53 15.24 -40.38
C ILE A 358 -16.59 15.74 -41.84
N LYS A 359 -17.73 16.28 -42.28
CA LYS A 359 -17.90 16.78 -43.66
C LYS A 359 -17.17 18.12 -43.84
N PRO A 360 -16.32 18.27 -44.88
CA PRO A 360 -15.76 19.56 -45.26
C PRO A 360 -16.86 20.58 -45.59
N VAL A 361 -16.56 21.87 -45.41
CA VAL A 361 -17.50 22.96 -45.73
C VAL A 361 -17.56 23.17 -47.24
N THR A 362 -18.50 22.51 -47.91
CA THR A 362 -18.80 22.73 -49.33
C THR A 362 -19.81 23.87 -49.49
N SER A 363 -19.35 25.12 -49.52
CA SER A 363 -20.21 26.32 -49.62
C SER A 363 -20.66 26.63 -51.06
N PHE A 364 -20.99 25.62 -51.85
CA PHE A 364 -21.40 25.75 -53.25
C PHE A 364 -22.88 25.43 -53.41
N TYR A 365 -23.56 26.11 -54.34
CA TYR A 365 -24.97 25.87 -54.64
C TYR A 365 -25.11 24.64 -55.56
N ASP A 366 -26.09 23.76 -55.32
CA ASP A 366 -26.16 22.46 -56.01
C ASP A 366 -26.48 22.55 -57.52
N ILE A 367 -26.98 23.68 -58.02
CA ILE A 367 -27.27 23.91 -59.44
C ILE A 367 -26.74 25.29 -59.87
N PRO A 368 -25.44 25.42 -60.21
CA PRO A 368 -24.92 26.65 -60.78
C PRO A 368 -25.38 26.81 -62.24
N ALA A 369 -25.93 27.98 -62.60
CA ALA A 369 -26.40 28.27 -63.96
C ALA A 369 -25.28 28.39 -65.02
N SER A 370 -24.01 28.20 -64.64
CA SER A 370 -22.85 28.23 -65.53
C SER A 370 -22.11 26.91 -65.51
N ALA A 371 -21.82 26.37 -66.71
CA ALA A 371 -21.05 25.15 -66.89
C ALA A 371 -19.63 25.25 -66.28
N SER A 372 -18.98 26.42 -66.31
CA SER A 372 -17.64 26.59 -65.73
C SER A 372 -17.63 26.47 -64.21
N VAL A 373 -18.69 26.94 -63.55
CA VAL A 373 -18.87 26.82 -62.10
C VAL A 373 -19.25 25.38 -61.75
N ASN A 374 -20.08 24.71 -62.55
CA ASN A 374 -20.41 23.30 -62.32
C ASN A 374 -19.16 22.41 -62.44
N ILE A 375 -18.33 22.60 -63.47
CA ILE A 375 -17.07 21.87 -63.65
C ILE A 375 -16.13 22.13 -62.47
N GLY A 376 -15.95 23.40 -62.04
CA GLY A 376 -15.11 23.72 -60.88
C GLY A 376 -15.64 23.13 -59.56
N GLN A 377 -16.96 23.04 -59.39
CA GLN A 377 -17.61 22.43 -58.23
C GLN A 377 -17.46 20.90 -58.23
N LEU A 378 -17.58 20.25 -59.38
CA LEU A 378 -17.32 18.82 -59.55
C LEU A 378 -15.82 18.49 -59.37
N GLU A 379 -14.90 19.30 -59.92
CA GLU A 379 -13.45 19.20 -59.68
C GLU A 379 -13.13 19.36 -58.17
N HIS A 380 -13.80 20.29 -57.47
CA HIS A 380 -13.62 20.45 -56.03
C HIS A 380 -14.21 19.29 -55.21
N GLN A 381 -15.40 18.79 -55.57
CA GLN A 381 -15.97 17.58 -54.95
C GLN A 381 -15.11 16.34 -55.21
N LEU A 382 -14.46 16.24 -56.37
CA LEU A 382 -13.52 15.16 -56.69
C LEU A 382 -12.31 15.18 -55.76
N ILE A 383 -11.73 16.36 -55.49
CA ILE A 383 -10.60 16.53 -54.56
C ILE A 383 -11.00 16.18 -53.11
N LEU A 384 -12.23 16.51 -52.70
CA LEU A 384 -12.73 16.24 -51.35
C LEU A 384 -13.30 14.83 -51.16
N SER A 385 -13.52 14.06 -52.24
CA SER A 385 -14.07 12.72 -52.17
C SER A 385 -13.01 11.69 -51.81
N VAL A 386 -13.30 10.85 -50.82
CA VAL A 386 -12.45 9.71 -50.41
C VAL A 386 -13.03 8.38 -50.92
N ASP A 387 -14.34 8.30 -51.13
CA ASP A 387 -15.03 7.11 -51.64
C ASP A 387 -14.72 6.87 -53.13
N PRO A 388 -14.11 5.72 -53.51
CA PRO A 388 -13.84 5.37 -54.90
C PRO A 388 -15.08 5.35 -55.81
N TRP A 389 -16.26 5.01 -55.27
CA TRP A 389 -17.49 5.01 -56.06
C TRP A 389 -17.92 6.45 -56.42
N ARG A 390 -17.93 7.37 -55.45
CA ARG A 390 -18.22 8.79 -55.71
C ARG A 390 -17.18 9.43 -56.64
N ILE A 391 -15.89 9.11 -56.46
CA ILE A 391 -14.79 9.54 -57.35
C ILE A 391 -15.08 9.09 -58.79
N ARG A 392 -15.45 7.82 -59.00
CA ARG A 392 -15.79 7.28 -60.33
C ARG A 392 -17.00 7.98 -60.96
N GLN A 393 -18.05 8.25 -60.20
CA GLN A 393 -19.24 8.96 -60.71
C GLN A 393 -18.88 10.38 -61.18
N ILE A 394 -18.18 11.16 -60.35
CA ILE A 394 -17.78 12.53 -60.69
C ILE A 394 -16.85 12.54 -61.92
N LEU A 395 -15.92 11.59 -62.03
CA LEU A 395 -15.06 11.48 -63.21
C LEU A 395 -15.87 11.15 -64.49
N ILE A 396 -16.85 10.26 -64.43
CA ILE A 396 -17.70 9.95 -65.59
C ILE A 396 -18.52 11.19 -66.01
N GLU A 397 -19.07 11.91 -65.04
CA GLU A 397 -19.82 13.15 -65.26
C GLU A 397 -18.95 14.23 -65.93
N LEU A 398 -17.74 14.48 -65.41
CA LEU A 398 -16.78 15.44 -65.97
C LEU A 398 -16.34 15.11 -67.41
N HIS A 399 -16.09 13.82 -67.72
CA HIS A 399 -15.75 13.38 -69.08
C HIS A 399 -16.97 13.39 -70.02
N GLY A 400 -18.21 13.23 -69.50
CA GLY A 400 -19.43 13.40 -70.28
C GLY A 400 -19.74 14.85 -70.63
N MET A 401 -19.32 15.79 -69.79
CA MET A 401 -19.55 17.23 -69.97
C MET A 401 -18.46 17.98 -70.75
N THR A 402 -17.30 17.37 -70.99
CA THR A 402 -16.14 18.04 -71.61
C THR A 402 -15.44 17.18 -72.66
N SER A 403 -14.91 17.81 -73.71
CA SER A 403 -14.22 17.11 -74.80
C SER A 403 -12.77 16.77 -74.43
N GLU A 404 -12.48 15.48 -74.24
CA GLU A 404 -11.13 14.86 -74.11
C GLU A 404 -10.14 15.50 -73.11
N ARG A 405 -10.60 16.33 -72.18
CA ARG A 405 -9.75 16.94 -71.15
C ARG A 405 -9.33 15.88 -70.12
N GLN A 406 -8.04 15.88 -69.78
CA GLN A 406 -7.47 15.00 -68.77
C GLN A 406 -7.70 15.59 -67.36
N PHE A 407 -8.39 14.85 -66.48
CA PHE A 407 -8.74 15.32 -65.13
C PHE A 407 -7.81 14.81 -64.00
N TRP A 408 -6.84 13.95 -64.29
CA TRP A 408 -5.87 13.47 -63.28
C TRP A 408 -4.84 14.53 -62.85
N THR A 409 -4.71 15.64 -63.59
CA THR A 409 -3.87 16.80 -63.25
C THR A 409 -4.54 17.81 -62.33
N VAL A 410 -5.82 17.63 -61.97
CA VAL A 410 -6.62 18.58 -61.16
C VAL A 410 -6.05 18.78 -59.74
N SER A 411 -5.23 17.85 -59.26
CA SER A 411 -4.45 18.04 -58.03
C SER A 411 -3.07 17.40 -58.15
N ASN A 412 -2.02 18.18 -57.86
CA ASN A 412 -0.62 17.75 -57.84
C ASN A 412 -0.28 16.74 -56.71
N LYS A 413 -1.29 16.14 -56.06
CA LYS A 413 -1.14 15.31 -54.85
C LYS A 413 -1.92 13.98 -54.91
N LEU A 414 -2.63 13.66 -55.99
CA LEU A 414 -3.48 12.47 -56.06
C LEU A 414 -2.69 11.20 -56.47
N PHE A 415 -2.73 10.18 -55.61
CA PHE A 415 -2.35 8.79 -55.91
C PHE A 415 -3.32 7.82 -55.21
N ALA A 416 -3.55 6.66 -55.84
CA ALA A 416 -4.30 5.48 -55.37
C ALA A 416 -5.85 5.56 -55.30
N ALA A 417 -6.51 4.87 -56.25
CA ALA A 417 -7.90 4.37 -56.15
C ALA A 417 -8.21 3.32 -57.25
N CYS A 418 -7.41 2.26 -57.42
CA CYS A 418 -7.45 1.43 -58.64
C CYS A 418 -7.07 -0.07 -58.46
N LEU A 419 -7.78 -0.86 -57.63
CA LEU A 419 -7.66 -2.33 -57.70
C LEU A 419 -8.79 -2.99 -58.50
N GLU A 420 -10.05 -2.73 -58.18
CA GLU A 420 -11.19 -3.38 -58.86
C GLU A 420 -11.27 -3.04 -60.35
N LEU A 421 -11.04 -1.77 -60.72
CA LEU A 421 -11.09 -1.33 -62.12
C LEU A 421 -9.93 -1.88 -62.98
N VAL A 422 -8.82 -2.31 -62.36
CA VAL A 422 -7.58 -2.71 -63.06
C VAL A 422 -7.57 -4.20 -63.43
N THR A 423 -8.55 -4.97 -62.96
CA THR A 423 -8.74 -6.38 -63.34
C THR A 423 -8.98 -6.60 -64.83
N GLU A 424 -9.52 -5.60 -65.54
CA GLU A 424 -9.74 -5.59 -66.99
C GLU A 424 -8.57 -4.99 -67.80
N PHE A 425 -7.55 -4.43 -67.13
CA PHE A 425 -6.41 -3.76 -67.77
C PHE A 425 -5.12 -4.61 -67.79
N SER A 426 -4.06 -4.07 -68.39
CA SER A 426 -2.76 -4.73 -68.58
C SER A 426 -2.25 -5.42 -67.29
N PRO A 427 -1.75 -6.68 -67.38
CA PRO A 427 -1.24 -7.42 -66.21
C PRO A 427 -0.10 -6.70 -65.49
N LYS A 428 0.61 -5.80 -66.16
CA LYS A 428 1.64 -4.94 -65.55
C LYS A 428 1.07 -3.97 -64.53
N LEU A 429 -0.08 -3.34 -64.81
CA LEU A 429 -0.72 -2.40 -63.89
C LEU A 429 -1.35 -3.15 -62.70
N ARG A 430 -1.95 -4.31 -62.97
CA ARG A 430 -2.46 -5.22 -61.92
C ARG A 430 -1.36 -5.60 -60.92
N GLN A 431 -0.15 -5.93 -61.40
CA GLN A 431 0.97 -6.25 -60.50
C GLN A 431 1.41 -5.05 -59.65
N VAL A 432 1.43 -3.83 -60.20
CA VAL A 432 1.76 -2.63 -59.40
C VAL A 432 0.73 -2.43 -58.28
N MET A 433 -0.57 -2.55 -58.59
CA MET A 433 -1.63 -2.38 -57.59
C MET A 433 -1.63 -3.49 -56.52
N LEU A 434 -1.27 -4.72 -56.87
CA LEU A 434 -1.04 -5.80 -55.88
C LEU A 434 0.14 -5.50 -54.95
N ASN A 435 1.22 -4.89 -55.46
CA ASN A 435 2.37 -4.51 -54.65
C ASN A 435 2.03 -3.36 -53.68
N GLU A 436 1.31 -2.33 -54.15
CA GLU A 436 0.86 -1.22 -53.31
C GLU A 436 -0.14 -1.68 -52.24
N MET A 437 -1.06 -2.59 -52.58
CA MET A 437 -1.97 -3.19 -51.59
C MET A 437 -1.21 -4.00 -50.53
N LEU A 438 -0.20 -4.78 -50.94
CA LEU A 438 0.66 -5.52 -50.00
C LEU A 438 1.45 -4.58 -49.08
N LEU A 439 1.91 -3.43 -49.58
CA LEU A 439 2.59 -2.41 -48.78
C LEU A 439 1.62 -1.71 -47.81
N LEU A 440 0.38 -1.45 -48.25
CA LEU A 440 -0.68 -0.89 -47.40
C LEU A 440 -1.09 -1.87 -46.29
N ASP A 441 -1.22 -3.17 -46.58
CA ASP A 441 -1.47 -4.22 -45.59
C ASP A 441 -0.36 -4.24 -44.52
N ILE A 442 0.91 -4.16 -44.92
CA ILE A 442 2.06 -4.09 -44.00
C ILE A 442 1.95 -2.82 -43.12
N HIS A 443 1.75 -1.64 -43.71
CA HIS A 443 1.64 -0.40 -42.92
C HIS A 443 0.42 -0.40 -41.99
N THR A 444 -0.70 -0.97 -42.43
CA THR A 444 -1.92 -1.10 -41.61
C THR A 444 -1.69 -2.06 -40.44
N HIS A 445 -0.92 -3.13 -40.64
CA HIS A 445 -0.51 -4.02 -39.55
C HIS A 445 0.42 -3.31 -38.55
N GLU A 446 1.54 -2.76 -39.03
CA GLU A 446 2.58 -2.13 -38.20
C GLU A 446 2.09 -0.89 -37.43
N ALA A 447 1.18 -0.10 -38.02
CA ALA A 447 0.64 1.11 -37.38
C ALA A 447 -0.72 0.89 -36.69
N GLY A 448 -1.56 -0.02 -37.21
CA GLY A 448 -2.96 -0.15 -36.80
C GLY A 448 -3.21 -1.13 -35.65
N MET A 449 -2.37 -2.14 -35.45
CA MET A 449 -2.50 -3.09 -34.32
C MET A 449 -1.84 -2.59 -33.01
N GLY A 450 -1.26 -1.38 -33.04
CA GLY A 450 -0.47 -0.83 -31.94
C GLY A 450 0.91 -1.47 -31.85
N GLN A 451 1.85 -0.79 -31.20
CA GLN A 451 3.24 -1.25 -31.05
C GLN A 451 3.38 -2.50 -30.15
N SER A 452 2.27 -2.94 -29.54
CA SER A 452 2.12 -4.18 -28.76
C SER A 452 1.46 -5.32 -29.55
N GLY A 453 1.37 -5.21 -30.88
CA GLY A 453 0.70 -6.21 -31.71
C GLY A 453 1.30 -7.61 -31.59
N GLU A 454 0.44 -8.62 -31.46
CA GLU A 454 0.83 -10.02 -31.58
C GLU A 454 1.31 -10.36 -33.00
N ARG A 455 1.84 -11.58 -33.17
CA ARG A 455 2.47 -12.06 -34.41
C ARG A 455 1.61 -11.80 -35.66
N PRO A 456 2.18 -11.23 -36.75
CA PRO A 456 1.43 -10.96 -37.97
C PRO A 456 0.75 -12.20 -38.58
N PRO A 457 -0.40 -12.03 -39.25
CA PRO A 457 -1.14 -13.12 -39.87
C PRO A 457 -0.26 -13.86 -40.88
N SER A 458 -0.28 -15.19 -40.82
CA SER A 458 0.57 -16.06 -41.65
C SER A 458 0.37 -15.86 -43.15
N ASP A 459 -0.85 -15.49 -43.56
CA ASP A 459 -1.16 -15.11 -44.94
C ASP A 459 -0.30 -13.93 -45.41
N LEU A 460 -0.28 -12.81 -44.67
CA LEU A 460 0.50 -11.61 -45.02
C LEU A 460 2.00 -11.94 -45.15
N ILE A 461 2.53 -12.69 -44.18
CA ILE A 461 3.93 -13.16 -44.22
C ILE A 461 4.18 -14.02 -45.48
N SER A 462 3.23 -14.90 -45.84
CA SER A 462 3.37 -15.78 -47.01
C SER A 462 3.23 -15.02 -48.33
N ARG A 463 2.38 -13.97 -48.40
CA ARG A 463 2.27 -13.06 -49.55
C ARG A 463 3.54 -12.23 -49.76
N VAL A 464 4.13 -11.69 -48.69
CA VAL A 464 5.43 -10.98 -48.76
C VAL A 464 6.55 -11.91 -49.20
N ARG A 465 6.63 -13.12 -48.61
CA ARG A 465 7.57 -14.16 -49.04
C ARG A 465 7.40 -14.48 -50.53
N GLY A 466 6.17 -14.77 -50.94
CA GLY A 466 5.82 -15.08 -52.32
C GLY A 466 6.22 -13.96 -53.27
N TYR A 467 5.96 -12.68 -52.95
CA TYR A 467 6.38 -11.55 -53.77
C TYR A 467 7.90 -11.44 -53.94
N LEU A 468 8.67 -11.72 -52.88
CA LEU A 468 10.13 -11.70 -52.92
C LEU A 468 10.73 -12.90 -53.68
N GLU A 469 10.06 -14.07 -53.62
CA GLU A 469 10.49 -15.33 -54.25
C GLU A 469 10.00 -15.47 -55.72
N MET A 470 8.84 -14.89 -56.09
CA MET A 470 8.19 -15.00 -57.42
C MET A 470 8.83 -14.16 -58.55
N ARG A 471 10.00 -13.55 -58.35
CA ARG A 471 10.73 -12.81 -59.40
C ARG A 471 11.40 -13.75 -60.42
N LEU A 472 10.61 -14.64 -61.05
CA LEU A 472 11.02 -15.68 -62.02
C LEU A 472 12.04 -16.69 -61.43
N PRO A 473 12.36 -17.82 -62.09
CA PRO A 473 13.26 -18.82 -61.52
C PRO A 473 14.72 -18.32 -61.54
N VAL A 474 15.07 -17.52 -60.54
CA VAL A 474 16.37 -16.87 -60.43
C VAL A 474 17.16 -17.46 -59.26
N PRO A 475 18.43 -17.87 -59.47
CA PRO A 475 19.27 -18.38 -58.39
C PRO A 475 19.51 -17.31 -57.31
N ALA A 476 20.12 -17.71 -56.18
CA ALA A 476 20.42 -16.88 -55.01
C ALA A 476 21.14 -15.53 -55.30
N PHE A 477 21.65 -15.34 -56.51
CA PHE A 477 22.33 -14.16 -57.03
C PHE A 477 21.53 -12.85 -56.97
N LEU A 478 20.27 -12.79 -57.42
CA LEU A 478 19.50 -11.52 -57.36
C LEU A 478 18.93 -11.21 -55.96
N LEU A 479 18.81 -12.20 -55.08
CA LEU A 479 18.50 -11.95 -53.68
C LEU A 479 19.69 -11.26 -52.98
N GLN A 480 20.92 -11.61 -53.40
CA GLN A 480 22.15 -10.96 -52.94
C GLN A 480 22.39 -9.57 -53.57
N SER A 481 21.76 -9.24 -54.71
CA SER A 481 21.88 -7.91 -55.32
C SER A 481 20.96 -6.86 -54.68
N ASN A 482 19.96 -7.25 -53.87
CA ASN A 482 19.15 -6.31 -53.11
C ASN A 482 19.81 -6.01 -51.75
N PRO A 483 20.30 -4.78 -51.51
CA PRO A 483 21.07 -4.48 -50.31
C PRO A 483 20.23 -4.53 -49.03
N TYR A 484 18.93 -4.22 -49.09
CA TYR A 484 18.03 -4.27 -47.94
C TYR A 484 17.82 -5.71 -47.44
N VAL A 485 17.61 -6.65 -48.36
CA VAL A 485 17.44 -8.07 -48.03
C VAL A 485 18.76 -8.64 -47.51
N LYS A 486 19.89 -8.28 -48.13
CA LYS A 486 21.22 -8.72 -47.68
C LYS A 486 21.57 -8.22 -46.28
N LEU A 487 21.30 -6.93 -45.98
CA LEU A 487 21.51 -6.35 -44.66
C LEU A 487 20.57 -6.97 -43.61
N GLY A 488 19.29 -7.14 -43.93
CA GLY A 488 18.31 -7.77 -43.04
C GLY A 488 18.66 -9.23 -42.69
N GLN A 489 19.11 -10.01 -43.67
CA GLN A 489 19.60 -11.38 -43.45
C GLN A 489 20.85 -11.41 -42.56
N LEU A 490 21.80 -10.49 -42.78
CA LEU A 490 23.03 -10.41 -42.01
C LEU A 490 22.77 -9.99 -40.55
N LEU A 491 21.86 -9.03 -40.35
CA LEU A 491 21.40 -8.61 -39.02
C LEU A 491 20.69 -9.77 -38.29
N ALA A 492 19.75 -10.46 -38.96
CA ALA A 492 19.05 -11.60 -38.38
C ALA A 492 19.99 -12.77 -38.01
N ALA A 493 20.99 -13.05 -38.85
CA ALA A 493 22.01 -14.05 -38.56
C ALA A 493 22.87 -13.63 -37.35
N THR A 494 23.30 -12.37 -37.30
CA THR A 494 24.07 -11.82 -36.17
C THR A 494 23.29 -11.90 -34.86
N CYS A 495 22.01 -11.52 -34.86
CA CYS A 495 21.14 -11.63 -33.69
C CYS A 495 20.94 -13.09 -33.24
N LYS A 496 20.86 -14.04 -34.19
CA LYS A 496 20.76 -15.48 -33.89
C LYS A 496 22.04 -16.06 -33.28
N GLU A 497 23.21 -15.48 -33.55
CA GLU A 497 24.48 -15.90 -32.95
C GLU A 497 24.69 -15.39 -31.51
N LEU A 498 23.89 -14.43 -31.02
CA LEU A 498 24.03 -13.86 -29.66
C LEU A 498 23.97 -14.88 -28.50
N PRO A 499 23.10 -15.91 -28.51
CA PRO A 499 23.09 -16.96 -27.48
C PRO A 499 24.20 -18.00 -27.63
N GLY A 500 25.01 -17.94 -28.69
CA GLY A 500 26.06 -18.90 -28.99
C GLY A 500 27.37 -18.66 -28.22
N PRO A 501 28.31 -19.62 -28.27
CA PRO A 501 29.62 -19.47 -27.65
C PRO A 501 30.39 -18.28 -28.27
N LYS A 502 31.13 -17.54 -27.42
CA LYS A 502 31.74 -16.22 -27.74
C LYS A 502 32.69 -16.21 -28.95
N GLU A 503 33.18 -17.37 -29.38
CA GLU A 503 34.23 -17.53 -30.39
C GLU A 503 33.70 -17.50 -31.83
N SER A 504 32.42 -17.79 -32.07
CA SER A 504 31.84 -17.92 -33.42
C SER A 504 31.26 -16.62 -34.00
N ARG A 505 31.74 -15.44 -33.58
CA ARG A 505 31.23 -14.12 -34.02
C ARG A 505 31.65 -13.73 -35.44
N ARG A 506 31.43 -14.59 -36.44
CA ARG A 506 31.80 -14.31 -37.84
C ARG A 506 30.83 -13.31 -38.46
N THR A 507 29.52 -13.55 -38.35
CA THR A 507 28.50 -12.65 -38.93
C THR A 507 28.54 -11.24 -38.34
N ALA A 508 28.90 -11.10 -37.05
CA ALA A 508 29.09 -9.81 -36.39
C ALA A 508 30.27 -9.01 -36.97
N LYS A 509 31.36 -9.68 -37.40
CA LYS A 509 32.48 -9.03 -38.09
C LYS A 509 32.07 -8.58 -39.49
N ASP A 510 31.40 -9.46 -40.23
CA ASP A 510 30.87 -9.15 -41.56
C ASP A 510 29.92 -7.94 -41.50
N LEU A 511 29.04 -7.87 -40.49
CA LEU A 511 28.14 -6.73 -40.26
C LEU A 511 28.90 -5.44 -39.95
N TRP A 512 29.92 -5.51 -39.09
CA TRP A 512 30.79 -4.37 -38.78
C TRP A 512 31.54 -3.86 -40.01
N GLU A 513 32.14 -4.75 -40.80
CA GLU A 513 32.84 -4.38 -42.04
C GLU A 513 31.92 -3.69 -43.05
N VAL A 514 30.69 -4.20 -43.23
CA VAL A 514 29.67 -3.57 -44.09
C VAL A 514 29.28 -2.17 -43.57
N VAL A 515 29.06 -2.01 -42.26
CA VAL A 515 28.71 -0.70 -41.66
C VAL A 515 29.87 0.30 -41.78
N VAL A 516 31.11 -0.14 -41.57
CA VAL A 516 32.32 0.68 -41.76
C VAL A 516 32.47 1.08 -43.22
N GLN A 517 32.27 0.17 -44.17
CA GLN A 517 32.32 0.48 -45.61
C GLN A 517 31.26 1.52 -46.03
N ILE A 518 30.03 1.40 -45.53
CA ILE A 518 28.95 2.39 -45.74
C ILE A 518 29.32 3.78 -45.18
N CYS A 519 30.02 3.82 -44.04
CA CYS A 519 30.43 5.06 -43.38
C CYS A 519 31.80 5.62 -43.85
N SER A 520 32.48 4.92 -44.77
CA SER A 520 33.82 5.28 -45.28
C SER A 520 33.77 6.05 -46.60
N VAL A 521 34.82 6.84 -46.87
CA VAL A 521 34.97 7.62 -48.11
C VAL A 521 35.54 6.74 -49.22
N SER A 522 34.90 6.69 -50.39
CA SER A 522 35.35 5.85 -51.53
C SER A 522 36.76 6.16 -52.05
N ASN A 523 37.16 7.42 -51.98
CA ASN A 523 38.44 7.91 -52.50
C ASN A 523 39.29 8.49 -51.36
N GLN A 524 40.40 7.82 -51.03
CA GLN A 524 41.41 8.35 -50.11
C GLN A 524 42.15 9.58 -50.68
N HIS A 525 42.16 9.73 -52.01
CA HIS A 525 42.70 10.91 -52.69
C HIS A 525 41.61 11.98 -52.88
N LYS A 526 41.76 13.14 -52.23
CA LYS A 526 40.93 14.34 -52.45
C LYS A 526 40.98 14.77 -53.94
N ARG A 527 40.02 14.35 -54.75
CA ARG A 527 39.82 14.88 -56.12
C ARG A 527 38.59 15.80 -56.27
N GLY A 528 37.77 15.95 -55.22
CA GLY A 528 36.45 16.60 -55.31
C GLY A 528 36.35 18.03 -54.77
N ASN A 529 37.16 18.42 -53.79
CA ASN A 529 37.33 19.79 -53.25
C ASN A 529 38.32 19.77 -52.08
N ASP A 530 38.91 20.91 -51.72
CA ASP A 530 39.86 20.99 -50.61
C ASP A 530 39.20 21.10 -49.21
N GLY A 531 38.43 20.07 -48.84
CA GLY A 531 37.79 20.02 -47.52
C GLY A 531 37.21 18.63 -47.20
N ARG A 532 37.02 18.33 -45.91
CA ARG A 532 36.34 17.09 -45.44
C ARG A 532 34.81 17.18 -45.61
N VAL A 533 34.34 17.50 -46.82
CA VAL A 533 32.92 17.79 -47.09
C VAL A 533 32.18 16.59 -47.70
N SER A 534 32.92 15.59 -48.20
CA SER A 534 32.43 14.48 -49.03
C SER A 534 31.20 13.78 -48.43
N LEU A 535 31.32 13.12 -47.28
CA LEU A 535 30.22 12.36 -46.66
C LEU A 535 29.13 13.22 -46.00
N ILE A 536 29.28 14.55 -45.98
CA ILE A 536 28.36 15.48 -45.29
C ILE A 536 27.48 16.23 -46.29
N LYS A 537 28.01 16.62 -47.45
CA LYS A 537 27.24 17.30 -48.52
C LYS A 537 27.19 16.55 -49.85
N GLN A 538 28.04 15.54 -50.07
CA GLN A 538 28.24 14.90 -51.37
C GLN A 538 27.88 13.40 -51.32
N ARG A 539 26.63 13.10 -51.69
CA ARG A 539 25.96 11.79 -51.53
C ARG A 539 26.72 10.60 -52.12
N GLU A 540 27.53 10.82 -53.15
CA GLU A 540 28.15 9.79 -54.01
C GLU A 540 29.39 9.10 -53.40
N SER A 541 29.84 9.52 -52.21
CA SER A 541 31.17 9.15 -51.67
C SER A 541 31.20 7.93 -50.72
N THR A 542 30.25 6.99 -50.86
CA THR A 542 30.17 5.75 -50.06
C THR A 542 30.40 4.49 -50.91
N LEU A 543 31.30 3.58 -50.49
CA LEU A 543 31.55 2.28 -51.15
C LEU A 543 30.59 1.16 -50.74
N GLY A 544 29.85 1.35 -49.65
CA GLY A 544 28.99 0.32 -49.09
C GLY A 544 27.72 0.05 -49.92
N ILE A 545 27.05 -1.06 -49.58
CA ILE A 545 25.81 -1.53 -50.22
C ILE A 545 24.64 -0.54 -50.16
N MET A 546 24.70 0.49 -49.31
CA MET A 546 23.66 1.49 -49.07
C MET A 546 24.26 2.86 -48.77
N TYR A 547 23.49 3.93 -48.98
CA TYR A 547 23.86 5.30 -48.58
C TYR A 547 23.64 5.52 -47.07
N ARG A 548 24.51 6.30 -46.43
CA ARG A 548 24.49 6.61 -44.98
C ARG A 548 23.13 7.04 -44.41
N TYR A 549 22.33 7.82 -45.15
CA TYR A 549 21.02 8.31 -44.69
C TYR A 549 19.95 7.22 -44.52
N VAL A 550 20.17 6.03 -45.10
CA VAL A 550 19.22 4.91 -45.09
C VAL A 550 19.48 3.93 -43.94
N SER A 551 20.51 4.18 -43.11
CA SER A 551 20.84 3.32 -41.97
C SER A 551 19.89 3.55 -40.78
N LEU A 552 19.63 2.48 -40.03
CA LEU A 552 18.56 2.35 -39.03
C LEU A 552 18.54 3.48 -37.99
N ARG A 553 17.33 4.03 -37.73
CA ARG A 553 17.02 4.71 -36.46
C ARG A 553 16.51 3.67 -35.48
N THR A 554 17.13 3.58 -34.31
CA THR A 554 16.56 2.86 -33.17
C THR A 554 15.55 3.77 -32.46
N THR A 555 14.26 3.50 -32.63
CA THR A 555 13.19 4.21 -31.93
C THR A 555 12.74 3.39 -30.73
N GLY A 556 13.19 3.76 -29.53
CA GLY A 556 12.80 3.11 -28.28
C GLY A 556 13.44 3.80 -27.08
N PHE A 557 12.71 4.72 -26.44
CA PHE A 557 13.20 5.51 -25.30
C PHE A 557 13.09 4.76 -23.95
N ASP A 558 12.36 3.63 -23.91
CA ASP A 558 12.08 2.88 -22.69
C ASP A 558 13.19 1.88 -22.29
N TYR A 559 14.25 1.76 -23.08
CA TYR A 559 15.41 0.92 -22.78
C TYR A 559 16.51 1.73 -22.10
N TYR A 560 16.71 1.52 -20.80
CA TYR A 560 17.77 2.16 -20.01
C TYR A 560 19.15 2.09 -20.68
N PHE A 561 19.46 1.01 -21.40
CA PHE A 561 20.73 0.85 -22.12
C PHE A 561 20.91 1.87 -23.26
N ILE A 562 19.84 2.21 -23.99
CA ILE A 562 19.87 3.24 -25.03
C ILE A 562 20.07 4.60 -24.38
N THR A 563 19.32 4.89 -23.30
CA THR A 563 19.46 6.11 -22.50
C THR A 563 20.87 6.28 -21.93
N LEU A 564 21.52 5.20 -21.47
CA LEU A 564 22.93 5.23 -21.01
C LEU A 564 23.92 5.49 -22.15
N CYS A 565 23.66 4.98 -23.36
CA CYS A 565 24.47 5.29 -24.53
C CYS A 565 24.35 6.78 -24.91
N GLU A 566 23.14 7.35 -24.86
CA GLU A 566 22.90 8.78 -25.07
C GLU A 566 23.57 9.64 -23.98
N ALA A 567 23.47 9.24 -22.70
CA ALA A 567 24.17 9.89 -21.59
C ALA A 567 25.69 9.92 -21.80
N SER A 568 26.26 8.79 -22.23
CA SER A 568 27.70 8.65 -22.51
C SER A 568 28.13 9.52 -23.70
N GLN A 569 27.30 9.62 -24.74
CA GLN A 569 27.53 10.48 -25.89
C GLN A 569 27.46 11.98 -25.51
N CYS A 570 26.47 12.38 -24.71
CA CYS A 570 26.36 13.75 -24.19
C CYS A 570 27.54 14.12 -23.27
N SER A 571 28.01 13.16 -22.46
CA SER A 571 29.22 13.37 -21.63
C SER A 571 30.46 13.62 -22.51
N ALA A 572 30.64 12.82 -23.57
CA ALA A 572 31.73 12.97 -24.53
C ALA A 572 31.68 14.27 -25.35
N THR A 573 30.51 14.92 -25.50
CA THR A 573 30.37 16.24 -26.13
C THR A 573 30.41 17.41 -25.14
N ASN A 574 30.82 17.17 -23.88
CA ASN A 574 30.84 18.14 -22.76
C ASN A 574 29.45 18.70 -22.40
N GLN A 575 28.37 17.97 -22.71
CA GLN A 575 26.99 18.33 -22.36
C GLN A 575 26.57 17.67 -21.03
N HIS A 576 27.26 18.04 -19.94
CA HIS A 576 27.11 17.37 -18.64
C HIS A 576 25.69 17.42 -18.07
N SER A 577 24.92 18.50 -18.28
CA SER A 577 23.52 18.59 -17.84
C SER A 577 22.62 17.56 -18.55
N ALA A 578 22.73 17.45 -19.87
CA ALA A 578 21.99 16.45 -20.64
C ALA A 578 22.43 15.02 -20.28
N ALA A 579 23.72 14.80 -20.05
CA ALA A 579 24.22 13.52 -19.58
C ALA A 579 23.60 13.13 -18.22
N LEU A 580 23.57 14.05 -17.25
CA LEU A 580 22.94 13.82 -15.93
C LEU A 580 21.44 13.52 -16.05
N HIS A 581 20.70 14.26 -16.89
CA HIS A 581 19.30 13.95 -17.19
C HIS A 581 19.12 12.51 -17.69
N TYR A 582 19.89 12.10 -18.69
CA TYR A 582 19.80 10.75 -19.25
C TYR A 582 20.24 9.65 -18.26
N TYR A 583 21.27 9.89 -17.43
CA TYR A 583 21.61 8.97 -16.34
C TYR A 583 20.44 8.81 -15.35
N LEU A 584 19.86 9.91 -14.88
CA LEU A 584 18.71 9.90 -13.96
C LEU A 584 17.48 9.23 -14.59
N GLN A 585 17.22 9.44 -15.88
CA GLN A 585 16.15 8.77 -16.62
C GLN A 585 16.38 7.25 -16.69
N ALA A 586 17.59 6.79 -17.03
CA ALA A 586 17.94 5.37 -17.03
C ALA A 586 17.76 4.73 -15.63
N GLY A 587 18.19 5.44 -14.59
CA GLY A 587 18.00 5.05 -13.20
C GLY A 587 16.53 4.98 -12.78
N ALA A 588 15.71 5.95 -13.18
CA ALA A 588 14.29 5.98 -12.87
C ALA A 588 13.52 4.83 -13.54
N VAL A 589 13.85 4.51 -14.79
CA VAL A 589 13.25 3.39 -15.56
C VAL A 589 13.59 2.04 -14.93
N CYS A 590 14.83 1.79 -14.51
CA CYS A 590 15.24 0.48 -13.97
C CYS A 590 14.85 0.22 -12.50
N SER A 591 14.39 1.23 -11.76
CA SER A 591 14.20 1.15 -10.29
C SER A 591 12.87 1.70 -9.77
N ASP A 592 11.89 1.89 -10.67
CA ASP A 592 10.57 2.50 -10.40
C ASP A 592 10.69 3.86 -9.71
N PHE A 593 11.31 4.85 -10.35
CA PHE A 593 11.62 6.17 -9.76
C PHE A 593 12.41 6.08 -8.44
N PHE A 594 13.45 5.24 -8.41
CA PHE A 594 14.33 5.02 -7.26
C PHE A 594 13.61 4.51 -6.00
N ASN A 595 12.44 3.88 -6.16
CA ASN A 595 11.76 3.20 -5.07
C ASN A 595 12.48 1.92 -4.66
N LYS A 596 13.14 1.26 -5.61
CA LYS A 596 14.03 0.09 -5.40
C LYS A 596 15.49 0.51 -5.52
N ALA A 597 16.41 -0.36 -5.11
CA ALA A 597 17.83 -0.16 -5.38
C ALA A 597 18.10 -0.24 -6.90
N VAL A 598 18.94 0.64 -7.42
CA VAL A 598 19.37 0.61 -8.84
C VAL A 598 20.24 -0.64 -9.06
N PRO A 599 20.01 -1.42 -10.13
CA PRO A 599 20.85 -2.58 -10.45
C PRO A 599 22.33 -2.20 -10.67
N PRO A 600 23.29 -3.00 -10.19
CA PRO A 600 24.73 -2.66 -10.18
C PRO A 600 25.38 -2.67 -11.57
N ASP A 601 24.66 -3.11 -12.59
CA ASP A 601 25.02 -3.08 -14.01
C ASP A 601 24.61 -1.77 -14.70
N VAL A 602 23.68 -0.99 -14.12
CA VAL A 602 23.16 0.25 -14.70
C VAL A 602 23.97 1.47 -14.27
N TYR A 603 24.27 1.60 -12.98
CA TYR A 603 25.09 2.70 -12.44
C TYR A 603 26.47 2.20 -12.04
N THR A 604 27.49 2.65 -12.77
CA THR A 604 28.91 2.45 -12.48
C THR A 604 29.56 3.75 -11.98
N ASP A 605 30.76 3.61 -11.41
CA ASP A 605 31.38 4.52 -10.44
C ASP A 605 31.51 6.02 -10.87
N GLN A 606 30.75 6.96 -10.25
CA GLN A 606 30.86 8.43 -10.44
C GLN A 606 30.61 9.29 -9.16
N VAL A 607 30.70 10.63 -9.26
CA VAL A 607 31.14 11.63 -8.22
C VAL A 607 30.08 12.75 -7.99
N ALA A 608 29.86 13.42 -6.84
CA ALA A 608 30.62 13.50 -5.57
C ALA A 608 29.85 13.08 -4.28
N ILE A 609 28.58 13.46 -4.08
CA ILE A 609 27.68 12.69 -3.17
C ILE A 609 27.52 11.27 -3.72
N LEU A 610 27.59 11.15 -5.05
CA LEU A 610 27.76 9.91 -5.78
C LEU A 610 29.05 9.13 -5.38
N CYS A 611 30.09 9.76 -4.80
CA CYS A 611 31.24 9.03 -4.25
C CYS A 611 30.84 8.04 -3.14
N GLN A 612 29.71 8.26 -2.44
CA GLN A 612 29.17 7.31 -1.46
C GLN A 612 28.35 6.17 -2.12
N PHE A 613 27.98 6.32 -3.40
CA PHE A 613 27.31 5.27 -4.19
C PHE A 613 28.30 4.24 -4.75
N LEU A 614 29.58 4.59 -4.81
CA LEU A 614 30.69 3.69 -5.17
C LEU A 614 30.78 2.49 -4.21
N ARG A 615 31.42 1.41 -4.66
CA ARG A 615 31.78 0.27 -3.78
C ARG A 615 32.83 0.65 -2.75
N GLU A 616 33.79 1.48 -3.14
CA GLU A 616 34.81 2.07 -2.28
C GLU A 616 34.70 3.59 -2.39
N ILE A 617 34.53 4.28 -1.26
CA ILE A 617 34.27 5.72 -1.24
C ILE A 617 35.54 6.50 -1.62
N ASP A 618 35.53 7.21 -2.75
CA ASP A 618 36.64 8.09 -3.13
C ASP A 618 36.61 9.42 -2.37
N TYR A 619 37.17 9.38 -1.16
CA TYR A 619 37.39 10.53 -0.32
C TYR A 619 38.25 11.62 -0.97
N LYS A 620 39.18 11.29 -1.88
CA LYS A 620 40.11 12.29 -2.45
C LYS A 620 39.35 13.26 -3.33
N THR A 621 38.50 12.74 -4.20
CA THR A 621 37.66 13.57 -5.07
C THR A 621 36.59 14.30 -4.26
N ALA A 622 35.96 13.64 -3.28
CA ALA A 622 34.97 14.26 -2.41
C ALA A 622 35.52 15.47 -1.60
N PHE A 623 36.68 15.33 -0.95
CA PHE A 623 37.30 16.44 -0.22
C PHE A 623 37.78 17.55 -1.16
N LYS A 624 38.24 17.23 -2.37
CA LYS A 624 38.60 18.24 -3.37
C LYS A 624 37.38 19.08 -3.78
N SER A 625 36.25 18.45 -4.08
CA SER A 625 35.01 19.18 -4.43
C SER A 625 34.45 20.00 -3.25
N LEU A 626 34.55 19.49 -2.02
CA LEU A 626 34.09 20.21 -0.81
C LEU A 626 34.97 21.41 -0.43
N GLN A 627 36.17 21.54 -1.02
CA GLN A 627 37.06 22.68 -0.81
C GLN A 627 36.73 23.87 -1.74
N GLU A 628 35.95 23.64 -2.81
CA GLU A 628 35.54 24.70 -3.74
C GLU A 628 34.51 25.64 -3.10
N GLN A 629 34.65 26.95 -3.33
CA GLN A 629 33.80 27.99 -2.72
C GLN A 629 32.72 28.53 -3.68
N ASN A 630 32.74 28.07 -4.93
CA ASN A 630 31.89 28.54 -6.04
C ASN A 630 30.78 27.52 -6.38
N SER A 631 30.26 26.83 -5.38
CA SER A 631 29.21 25.82 -5.52
C SER A 631 27.84 26.44 -5.85
N HIS A 632 27.07 25.77 -6.70
CA HIS A 632 25.77 26.25 -7.21
C HIS A 632 24.62 25.28 -6.88
N ASP A 633 24.79 24.45 -5.86
CA ASP A 633 23.99 23.27 -5.54
C ASP A 633 23.25 23.37 -4.18
N ALA A 634 23.33 24.51 -3.48
CA ALA A 634 22.79 24.70 -2.13
C ALA A 634 23.31 23.67 -1.12
N MET A 635 24.65 23.59 -0.97
CA MET A 635 25.39 22.64 -0.12
C MET A 635 24.78 22.42 1.29
N ASP A 636 24.22 23.46 1.90
CA ASP A 636 23.59 23.41 3.23
C ASP A 636 22.36 22.49 3.28
N SER A 637 21.62 22.42 2.19
CA SER A 637 20.40 21.62 2.05
C SER A 637 20.68 20.14 1.77
N TYR A 638 21.92 19.77 1.42
CA TYR A 638 22.31 18.40 1.03
C TYR A 638 22.98 17.58 2.15
N TYR A 639 23.31 18.18 3.30
CA TYR A 639 23.94 17.45 4.42
C TYR A 639 23.12 16.25 4.92
N ASP A 640 21.78 16.36 4.90
CA ASP A 640 20.86 15.27 5.28
C ASP A 640 20.96 14.01 4.39
N TYR A 641 21.59 14.12 3.23
CA TYR A 641 21.80 13.00 2.31
C TYR A 641 23.14 12.29 2.47
N ILE A 642 24.03 12.78 3.34
CA ILE A 642 25.30 12.12 3.67
C ILE A 642 25.03 11.06 4.75
N TRP A 643 25.45 9.80 4.51
CA TRP A 643 25.40 8.73 5.53
C TRP A 643 26.78 8.31 6.03
N ASP A 644 27.85 8.78 5.40
CA ASP A 644 29.20 8.56 5.91
C ASP A 644 29.41 9.31 7.26
N ILE A 645 30.36 8.81 8.07
CA ILE A 645 30.41 8.84 9.56
C ILE A 645 30.60 10.25 10.19
N LYS A 646 30.37 11.34 9.44
CA LYS A 646 30.59 12.74 9.86
C LYS A 646 29.36 13.64 9.93
N ALA A 647 28.15 13.14 9.68
CA ALA A 647 26.90 13.81 10.12
C ALA A 647 26.70 13.59 11.64
N ILE A 648 27.57 14.23 12.43
CA ILE A 648 27.76 13.99 13.87
C ILE A 648 26.46 14.23 14.65
N GLY A 649 26.02 13.23 15.42
CA GLY A 649 24.90 13.32 16.37
C GLY A 649 23.62 12.60 15.96
N GLN A 650 23.50 12.09 14.73
CA GLN A 650 22.31 11.33 14.31
C GLN A 650 22.40 9.84 14.72
N THR A 651 21.41 9.34 15.46
CA THR A 651 21.37 7.94 15.96
C THR A 651 21.40 6.89 14.84
N GLU A 652 20.84 7.22 13.67
CA GLU A 652 20.84 6.34 12.48
C GLU A 652 22.26 6.09 11.92
N LEU A 653 23.21 6.99 12.16
CA LEU A 653 24.55 7.00 11.55
C LEU A 653 25.68 6.69 12.54
N ASN A 654 25.35 6.17 13.71
CA ASN A 654 26.37 5.72 14.67
C ASN A 654 27.14 4.52 14.07
N ALA A 655 28.45 4.66 13.89
CA ALA A 655 29.32 3.61 13.35
C ALA A 655 29.35 2.32 14.20
N SER A 656 28.86 2.38 15.45
CA SER A 656 28.67 1.20 16.31
C SER A 656 27.33 0.49 16.12
N ASN A 657 26.46 0.96 15.21
CA ASN A 657 25.21 0.29 14.86
C ASN A 657 25.49 -1.02 14.09
N PRO A 658 24.59 -2.03 14.16
CA PRO A 658 24.67 -3.18 13.27
C PRO A 658 24.49 -2.76 11.81
N GLU A 659 25.19 -3.46 10.92
CA GLU A 659 25.27 -3.17 9.49
C GLU A 659 23.89 -3.02 8.81
N GLU A 660 22.89 -3.81 9.23
CA GLU A 660 21.50 -3.72 8.72
C GLU A 660 20.90 -2.32 8.88
N VAL A 661 21.16 -1.64 9.99
CA VAL A 661 20.65 -0.28 10.27
C VAL A 661 21.37 0.74 9.41
N LEU A 662 22.69 0.60 9.25
CA LEU A 662 23.52 1.48 8.42
C LEU A 662 23.15 1.34 6.93
N GLN A 663 22.96 0.11 6.44
CA GLN A 663 22.52 -0.14 5.07
C GLN A 663 21.12 0.41 4.78
N LEU A 664 20.16 0.24 5.70
CA LEU A 664 18.83 0.81 5.55
C LEU A 664 18.85 2.35 5.56
N ALA A 665 19.63 2.95 6.47
CA ALA A 665 19.82 4.40 6.56
C ALA A 665 20.49 4.97 5.29
N ALA A 666 21.50 4.28 4.75
CA ALA A 666 22.14 4.60 3.48
C ALA A 666 21.17 4.48 2.31
N GLN A 667 20.44 3.36 2.17
CA GLN A 667 19.47 3.15 1.09
C GLN A 667 18.37 4.22 1.11
N ARG A 668 17.87 4.61 2.29
CA ARG A 668 16.87 5.67 2.47
C ARG A 668 17.42 7.04 2.03
N ARG A 669 18.66 7.38 2.37
CA ARG A 669 19.31 8.64 1.92
C ARG A 669 19.61 8.60 0.42
N LYS A 670 20.15 7.50 -0.11
CA LYS A 670 20.35 7.25 -1.56
C LYS A 670 19.06 7.50 -2.36
N LYS A 671 17.94 6.91 -1.93
CA LYS A 671 16.61 7.12 -2.53
C LYS A 671 16.19 8.59 -2.51
N LYS A 672 16.25 9.25 -1.34
CA LYS A 672 15.86 10.66 -1.22
C LYS A 672 16.71 11.57 -2.13
N PHE A 673 18.03 11.37 -2.15
CA PHE A 673 18.94 12.14 -2.98
C PHE A 673 18.65 11.96 -4.47
N LEU A 674 18.51 10.71 -4.95
CA LEU A 674 18.19 10.45 -6.35
C LEU A 674 16.82 11.00 -6.75
N GLN A 675 15.82 10.99 -5.85
CA GLN A 675 14.51 11.60 -6.10
C GLN A 675 14.54 13.14 -6.07
N ALA A 676 15.44 13.76 -5.29
CA ALA A 676 15.66 15.21 -5.31
C ALA A 676 16.38 15.63 -6.62
N MET A 677 17.44 14.91 -6.99
CA MET A 677 18.15 15.09 -8.26
C MET A 677 17.23 14.88 -9.47
N ALA A 678 16.39 13.85 -9.46
CA ALA A 678 15.41 13.64 -10.53
C ALA A 678 14.52 14.88 -10.71
N LYS A 679 13.87 15.38 -9.64
CA LYS A 679 13.00 16.57 -9.68
C LYS A 679 13.71 17.89 -10.04
N LEU A 680 15.04 17.91 -10.05
CA LEU A 680 15.84 19.09 -10.39
C LEU A 680 16.24 19.10 -11.87
N TYR A 681 16.42 17.92 -12.48
CA TYR A 681 16.90 17.76 -13.86
C TYR A 681 15.84 17.22 -14.83
N PHE A 682 14.75 16.62 -14.33
CA PHE A 682 13.57 16.11 -15.05
C PHE A 682 12.32 16.89 -14.61
#